data_AF-A0A7C9J0E7-F1
#
_entry.id   AF-A0A7C9J0E7-F1
#
_cell.length_a   1.000
_cell.length_b   1.000
_cell.length_c   1.000
_cell.angle_alpha   90.00
_cell.angle_beta   90.00
_cell.angle_gamma   90.00
#
_symmetry.space_group_name_H-M   'P 1'
#
loop_
_entity.id
_entity.type
_entity.pdbx_description
1 polymer ?
#
loop_
_entity_poly.entity_id
_entity_poly.type
_entity_poly.pdbx_seq_one_letter_code
_entity_poly.pdbx_strand_id
1 'polypeptide(L)'
;MCTLPVTLGRDAGAAAVVLDDGAVSRRHARLEWDDGQLALTDLGSSNGTFVNDVRITRRLLAAGDRVRIGRYELTWAFVDPDRTTTLDANQLTMVRPVGPPRVAARRVVEAAEAFNRRAGHELDGFLSFAHGFLPAEPPLLAFPESHRAWDEMTSRLPELFRRLSLRRAFDAMPVLDARPEALPDRYLLRASTMLGVFAHAYQYMAVDPPRALPDSLLLPWTTVSRRLGKKTPAVSYIDLFFYNWRLRDPAGPRVLDNLDLLVPTWDNAAERVFYLVTTEFAMGLTPVLGAMVEAQEAVVADDPAALERSLLVILDRLRYVTQVVYPQIDPNPRGRSPLDQVLWAKTVGTAGVPIFDGAPSPSGTAQPQVHAIDAFLERREYGSMVGQQSTYLAGFFPRHWRELVAALREVSVRQYVEDTRDSTLRGVYNAVLDAYVGDRGWMGLHRIKAYGFLEVAFKVGRQVTTGARFTGLFKDRTWDKVDGELATVREERRPPVGAPVVFGTARRGRVVTGESGSWTCYLDIDVTGQGVHHLPGDRVGVLAENDDDLVRRTVAALQATGDELVPLTPEWRTAVAGRAGFGEVDVLPLRTLLRFARLRPIGREVAKRLIRLTAVGAWQRVVDARMEDQWELWDVLNLLYAGGYDVTRLWKADLREKDAFCRVIPPEPFRLYSIASAPPPGEAATTLRLVVAGLGYTSARTPWSYARERRGTASHFLRRAAQEGRRHLSLRIVPTPRFRLPADPGRPVVMFAAGSGVAPFLGFAAARTGPGENRLYLGIRSPEEFVHHPDLETAAAEGRLRLSVAFSRADAGVAFDGARHVVGAGRRRRVDDVIRAEADDLWALLERGAHVYVCGSARFAVAVLDALAEIVPGDGREFLRRLTADGRLSQDVFTTYLGHAQQGPRFDVSELARHTTAEAGYWMAIGGAVFDVGEFLHLHIGGPHIVRNHVGLDATAAYRKILHHAHAEIDAQLAMYQIGHLRRLEFGAKWGVVLTEEGLRALPLEELFRTWVRFVYLLVGMENALTADYAFTTMAATAGEDPAELTPFKAQFVVEAHRRFLVSYLDGVLGDDLRTLWQLTAGFCDPHLDLRSYDADLAALTARPETTLVRTTVSAVRELDFTRVATLCRAYAHHDVRLLRDLKAAVLEGLRAFETHEADVVERAGATLLNAVGEALGAVAAYYRRLADLTRAQGVTPDDAAPDTIPPDRGIPGHGGPLPV
;
A
#
# COMPACT_ATOMS: atom_id res chain seq x y z
N MET A 1 -15.04 18.00 -63.80
CA MET A 1 -13.67 18.03 -64.36
C MET A 1 -13.04 19.36 -64.00
N CYS A 2 -11.81 19.38 -63.49
CA CYS A 2 -11.08 20.60 -63.15
C CYS A 2 -9.85 20.73 -64.06
N THR A 3 -9.63 21.91 -64.63
CA THR A 3 -8.43 22.22 -65.42
C THR A 3 -7.30 22.69 -64.50
N LEU A 4 -6.07 22.22 -64.73
CA LEU A 4 -4.90 22.65 -63.97
C LEU A 4 -4.52 24.10 -64.33
N PRO A 5 -4.07 24.94 -63.36
CA PRO A 5 -3.76 24.58 -61.98
C PRO A 5 -5.00 24.38 -61.08
N VAL A 6 -4.97 23.34 -60.25
CA VAL A 6 -6.05 22.98 -59.29
C VAL A 6 -5.56 23.22 -57.88
N THR A 7 -6.34 23.98 -57.08
CA THR A 7 -6.02 24.22 -55.67
C THR A 7 -6.78 23.25 -54.77
N LEU A 8 -6.10 22.67 -53.78
CA LEU A 8 -6.63 21.83 -52.72
C LEU A 8 -6.67 22.62 -51.41
N GLY A 9 -7.73 22.49 -50.62
CA GLY A 9 -7.87 23.18 -49.33
C GLY A 9 -9.23 22.95 -48.69
N ARG A 10 -9.43 23.46 -47.46
CA ARG A 10 -10.70 23.23 -46.73
C ARG A 10 -11.85 24.16 -47.09
N ASP A 11 -11.58 25.23 -47.85
CA ASP A 11 -12.55 26.28 -48.15
C ASP A 11 -13.06 26.15 -49.59
N ALA A 12 -14.34 25.83 -49.75
CA ALA A 12 -14.99 25.67 -51.05
C ALA A 12 -15.01 26.96 -51.90
N GLY A 13 -14.84 28.14 -51.29
CA GLY A 13 -14.69 29.41 -52.03
C GLY A 13 -13.28 29.67 -52.54
N ALA A 14 -12.28 28.92 -52.07
CA ALA A 14 -10.86 29.17 -52.34
C ALA A 14 -10.09 27.97 -52.93
N ALA A 15 -10.64 26.76 -52.85
CA ALA A 15 -10.08 25.53 -53.37
C ALA A 15 -11.07 24.79 -54.29
N ALA A 16 -10.55 24.24 -55.38
CA ALA A 16 -11.33 23.46 -56.34
C ALA A 16 -11.52 22.00 -55.89
N VAL A 17 -10.60 21.47 -55.07
CA VAL A 17 -10.75 20.19 -54.37
C VAL A 17 -10.85 20.49 -52.87
N VAL A 18 -12.04 20.27 -52.32
CA VAL A 18 -12.34 20.60 -50.92
C VAL A 18 -11.99 19.41 -50.03
N LEU A 19 -11.08 19.64 -49.08
CA LEU A 19 -10.67 18.68 -48.06
C LEU A 19 -11.16 19.17 -46.69
N ASP A 20 -12.34 18.72 -46.27
CA ASP A 20 -12.99 19.18 -45.04
C ASP A 20 -12.32 18.57 -43.81
N ASP A 21 -11.31 19.27 -43.30
CA ASP A 21 -10.52 18.92 -42.11
C ASP A 21 -9.92 20.20 -41.50
N GLY A 22 -10.00 20.34 -40.18
CA GLY A 22 -9.46 21.50 -39.44
C GLY A 22 -7.94 21.64 -39.53
N ALA A 23 -7.21 20.55 -39.80
CA ALA A 23 -5.78 20.54 -40.05
C ALA A 23 -5.40 21.02 -41.48
N VAL A 24 -6.37 21.23 -42.37
CA VAL A 24 -6.13 21.66 -43.74
C VAL A 24 -6.34 23.18 -43.85
N SER A 25 -5.34 23.92 -44.33
CA SER A 25 -5.48 25.36 -44.61
C SER A 25 -6.54 25.66 -45.69
N ARG A 26 -7.11 26.87 -45.68
CA ARG A 26 -8.15 27.29 -46.65
C ARG A 26 -7.71 27.12 -48.11
N ARG A 27 -6.45 27.48 -48.39
CA ARG A 27 -5.70 27.11 -49.60
C ARG A 27 -4.44 26.37 -49.14
N HIS A 28 -4.42 25.05 -49.29
CA HIS A 28 -3.40 24.20 -48.70
C HIS A 28 -2.29 23.89 -49.69
N ALA A 29 -2.65 23.37 -50.86
CA ALA A 29 -1.71 22.96 -51.89
C ALA A 29 -2.25 23.27 -53.29
N ARG A 30 -1.39 23.26 -54.30
CA ARG A 30 -1.73 23.48 -55.71
C ARG A 30 -1.07 22.41 -56.57
N LEU A 31 -1.85 21.82 -57.48
CA LEU A 31 -1.38 20.99 -58.57
C LEU A 31 -1.29 21.82 -59.85
N GLU A 32 -0.18 21.72 -60.58
CA GLU A 32 0.03 22.44 -61.85
C GLU A 32 1.00 21.71 -62.77
N TRP A 33 0.93 21.97 -64.08
CA TRP A 33 1.87 21.42 -65.05
C TRP A 33 3.19 22.20 -65.03
N ASP A 34 4.30 21.48 -65.06
CA ASP A 34 5.66 22.00 -65.10
C ASP A 34 6.47 21.13 -66.10
N ASP A 35 6.84 21.70 -67.25
CA ASP A 35 7.55 21.01 -68.35
C ASP A 35 6.99 19.61 -68.70
N GLY A 36 5.66 19.49 -68.80
CA GLY A 36 4.98 18.24 -69.15
C GLY A 36 4.87 17.22 -68.01
N GLN A 37 5.28 17.57 -66.79
CA GLN A 37 5.12 16.77 -65.58
C GLN A 37 4.23 17.50 -64.55
N LEU A 38 3.53 16.74 -63.71
CA LEU A 38 2.62 17.34 -62.74
C LEU A 38 3.38 17.68 -61.45
N ALA A 39 3.35 18.94 -61.04
CA ALA A 39 3.93 19.41 -59.79
C ALA A 39 2.85 19.64 -58.73
N LEU A 40 3.11 19.19 -57.50
CA LEU A 40 2.36 19.55 -56.30
C LEU A 40 3.17 20.54 -55.47
N THR A 41 2.58 21.69 -55.16
CA THR A 41 3.20 22.78 -54.39
C THR A 41 2.37 23.06 -53.14
N ASP A 42 3.02 23.05 -51.98
CA ASP A 42 2.41 23.51 -50.73
C ASP A 42 2.33 25.04 -50.74
N LEU A 43 1.16 25.61 -50.42
CA LEU A 43 0.90 27.05 -50.48
C LEU A 43 1.17 27.74 -49.13
N GLY A 44 2.15 27.25 -48.35
CA GLY A 44 2.46 27.76 -47.02
C GLY A 44 1.45 27.27 -45.97
N SER A 45 1.05 26.00 -46.06
CA SER A 45 0.06 25.43 -45.17
C SER A 45 0.59 25.28 -43.74
N SER A 46 -0.31 25.38 -42.75
CA SER A 46 0.06 25.33 -41.33
C SER A 46 0.65 23.97 -40.93
N ASN A 47 0.11 22.88 -41.49
CA ASN A 47 0.48 21.51 -41.13
C ASN A 47 1.34 20.79 -42.19
N GLY A 48 1.58 21.42 -43.34
CA GLY A 48 2.41 20.89 -44.42
C GLY A 48 1.72 19.85 -45.30
N THR A 49 2.18 19.78 -46.54
CA THR A 49 1.86 18.73 -47.51
C THR A 49 2.97 17.68 -47.52
N PHE A 50 2.62 16.40 -47.58
CA PHE A 50 3.57 15.29 -47.60
C PHE A 50 3.40 14.44 -48.85
N VAL A 51 4.49 13.97 -49.46
CA VAL A 51 4.50 13.01 -50.57
C VAL A 51 5.41 11.84 -50.19
N ASN A 52 4.86 10.63 -50.14
CA ASN A 52 5.53 9.41 -49.67
C ASN A 52 6.19 9.64 -48.30
N ASP A 53 5.41 10.17 -47.35
CA ASP A 53 5.80 10.48 -45.97
C ASP A 53 6.89 11.56 -45.79
N VAL A 54 7.32 12.19 -46.88
CA VAL A 54 8.28 13.32 -46.86
C VAL A 54 7.53 14.64 -47.02
N ARG A 55 7.73 15.58 -46.10
CA ARG A 55 7.15 16.94 -46.19
C ARG A 55 7.75 17.68 -47.39
N ILE A 56 6.92 18.34 -48.17
CA ILE A 56 7.34 19.06 -49.38
C ILE A 56 6.97 20.54 -49.33
N THR A 57 7.74 21.36 -50.04
CA THR A 57 7.34 22.70 -50.49
C THR A 57 6.88 22.66 -51.95
N ARG A 58 7.59 21.93 -52.80
CA ARG A 58 7.20 21.60 -54.17
C ARG A 58 7.78 20.23 -54.56
N ARG A 59 7.03 19.40 -55.28
CA ARG A 59 7.51 18.11 -55.78
C ARG A 59 6.78 17.71 -57.07
N LEU A 60 7.52 17.13 -58.02
CA LEU A 60 6.95 16.48 -59.20
C LEU A 60 6.36 15.13 -58.78
N LEU A 61 5.12 14.86 -59.17
CA LEU A 61 4.39 13.64 -58.83
C LEU A 61 4.58 12.57 -59.92
N ALA A 62 4.90 11.36 -59.47
CA ALA A 62 4.90 10.16 -60.28
C ALA A 62 3.61 9.33 -60.04
N ALA A 63 3.31 8.42 -60.97
CA ALA A 63 2.22 7.46 -60.79
C ALA A 63 2.48 6.60 -59.53
N GLY A 64 1.47 6.46 -58.66
CA GLY A 64 1.54 5.72 -57.41
C GLY A 64 2.00 6.54 -56.20
N ASP A 65 2.38 7.81 -56.37
CA ASP A 65 2.78 8.66 -55.24
C ASP A 65 1.62 8.88 -54.26
N ARG A 66 1.91 8.78 -52.96
CA ARG A 66 0.95 9.00 -51.87
C ARG A 66 1.10 10.40 -51.31
N VAL A 67 0.09 11.24 -51.52
CA VAL A 67 0.02 12.62 -51.05
C VAL A 67 -0.83 12.68 -49.78
N ARG A 68 -0.26 13.11 -48.66
CA ARG A 68 -0.97 13.29 -47.39
C ARG A 68 -1.15 14.77 -47.05
N ILE A 69 -2.40 15.17 -46.81
CA ILE A 69 -2.84 16.52 -46.43
C ILE A 69 -3.89 16.39 -45.32
N GLY A 70 -3.58 16.81 -44.09
CA GLY A 70 -4.44 16.54 -42.93
C GLY A 70 -4.66 15.04 -42.73
N ARG A 71 -5.91 14.63 -42.50
CA ARG A 71 -6.34 13.22 -42.43
C ARG A 71 -6.45 12.52 -43.79
N TYR A 72 -6.35 13.25 -44.89
CA TYR A 72 -6.55 12.70 -46.24
C TYR A 72 -5.23 12.14 -46.78
N GLU A 73 -5.26 10.89 -47.26
CA GLU A 73 -4.20 10.27 -48.05
C GLU A 73 -4.74 10.03 -49.47
N LEU A 74 -4.15 10.72 -50.44
CA LEU A 74 -4.52 10.68 -51.85
C LEU A 74 -3.44 9.91 -52.61
N THR A 75 -3.80 8.94 -53.43
CA THR A 75 -2.84 8.27 -54.32
C THR A 75 -2.97 8.86 -55.72
N TRP A 76 -1.85 9.29 -56.30
CA TRP A 76 -1.82 9.80 -57.65
C TRP A 76 -1.74 8.67 -58.67
N ALA A 77 -2.59 8.67 -59.70
CA ALA A 77 -2.54 7.69 -60.79
C ALA A 77 -2.78 8.38 -62.13
N PHE A 78 -2.03 7.99 -63.17
CA PHE A 78 -2.32 8.38 -64.55
C PHE A 78 -3.29 7.35 -65.15
N VAL A 79 -4.50 7.79 -65.46
CA VAL A 79 -5.49 6.97 -66.16
C VAL A 79 -5.38 7.30 -67.65
N ASP A 80 -5.20 6.28 -68.47
CA ASP A 80 -5.21 6.38 -69.93
C ASP A 80 -6.51 7.09 -70.40
N PRO A 81 -6.42 8.22 -71.15
CA PRO A 81 -7.61 8.96 -71.57
C PRO A 81 -8.58 8.13 -72.42
N ASP A 82 -8.09 7.07 -73.10
CA ASP A 82 -8.91 6.22 -73.97
C ASP A 82 -9.68 5.11 -73.21
N ARG A 83 -9.50 5.00 -71.88
CA ARG A 83 -10.23 4.06 -71.00
C ARG A 83 -11.09 4.77 -69.95
N THR A 84 -11.68 5.90 -70.30
CA THR A 84 -12.63 6.59 -69.42
C THR A 84 -14.05 6.03 -69.56
N THR A 85 -14.47 5.21 -68.60
CA THR A 85 -15.91 5.05 -68.33
C THR A 85 -16.37 6.30 -67.58
N THR A 86 -17.23 7.11 -68.19
CA THR A 86 -17.90 8.24 -67.53
C THR A 86 -18.77 7.72 -66.39
N LEU A 87 -18.44 8.09 -65.16
CA LEU A 87 -19.32 7.98 -64.00
C LEU A 87 -19.83 9.39 -63.66
N ASP A 88 -21.13 9.52 -63.45
CA ASP A 88 -21.75 10.76 -62.97
C ASP A 88 -21.26 11.04 -61.54
N ALA A 89 -21.07 12.31 -61.16
CA ALA A 89 -20.59 12.67 -59.82
C ALA A 89 -21.54 12.17 -58.71
N ASN A 90 -22.82 12.00 -59.05
CA ASN A 90 -23.84 11.46 -58.16
C ASN A 90 -23.79 9.92 -58.02
N GLN A 91 -22.94 9.24 -58.81
CA GLN A 91 -22.70 7.78 -58.75
C GLN A 91 -21.42 7.42 -57.97
N LEU A 92 -20.66 8.41 -57.49
CA LEU A 92 -19.54 8.19 -56.60
C LEU A 92 -20.04 7.91 -55.18
N THR A 93 -20.29 6.65 -54.87
CA THR A 93 -20.51 6.24 -53.48
C THR A 93 -19.16 6.21 -52.77
N MET A 94 -18.99 7.03 -51.72
CA MET A 94 -17.86 6.89 -50.79
C MET A 94 -17.79 5.44 -50.32
N VAL A 95 -16.70 4.75 -50.66
CA VAL A 95 -16.36 3.48 -50.04
C VAL A 95 -15.91 3.80 -48.61
N ARG A 96 -16.88 3.90 -47.69
CA ARG A 96 -16.56 3.79 -46.26
C ARG A 96 -15.93 2.40 -46.06
N PRO A 97 -14.79 2.29 -45.35
CA PRO A 97 -14.27 0.99 -44.97
C PRO A 97 -15.39 0.18 -44.34
N VAL A 98 -15.67 -1.01 -44.90
CA VAL A 98 -16.63 -1.94 -44.32
C VAL A 98 -15.91 -2.64 -43.17
N GLY A 99 -16.12 -2.12 -41.97
CA GLY A 99 -15.57 -2.63 -40.72
C GLY A 99 -15.23 -1.50 -39.75
N PRO A 100 -15.28 -1.73 -38.43
CA PRO A 100 -14.84 -0.72 -37.47
C PRO A 100 -13.39 -0.31 -37.75
N PRO A 101 -13.04 0.98 -37.57
CA PRO A 101 -11.67 1.45 -37.78
C PRO A 101 -10.71 0.71 -36.85
N ARG A 102 -9.84 -0.13 -37.41
CA ARG A 102 -8.88 -0.93 -36.63
C ARG A 102 -7.77 -0.04 -36.10
N VAL A 103 -7.68 0.07 -34.77
CA VAL A 103 -6.60 0.79 -34.08
C VAL A 103 -5.26 0.06 -34.23
N ALA A 104 -4.14 0.78 -34.07
CA ALA A 104 -2.81 0.19 -34.16
C ALA A 104 -2.59 -0.96 -33.17
N ALA A 105 -3.09 -0.84 -31.94
CA ALA A 105 -2.94 -1.87 -30.92
C ALA A 105 -3.54 -3.22 -31.35
N ARG A 106 -4.74 -3.24 -31.97
CA ARG A 106 -5.34 -4.46 -32.51
C ARG A 106 -4.45 -5.11 -33.57
N ARG A 107 -3.95 -4.31 -34.51
CA ARG A 107 -3.07 -4.79 -35.59
C ARG A 107 -1.81 -5.43 -35.04
N VAL A 108 -1.22 -4.85 -33.98
CA VAL A 108 -0.03 -5.40 -33.33
C VAL A 108 -0.32 -6.76 -32.69
N VAL A 109 -1.41 -6.90 -31.91
CA VAL A 109 -1.76 -8.17 -31.25
C VAL A 109 -2.02 -9.25 -32.30
N GLU A 110 -2.83 -8.97 -33.32
CA GLU A 110 -3.13 -9.93 -34.41
C GLU A 110 -1.87 -10.32 -35.19
N ALA A 111 -0.96 -9.36 -35.45
CA ALA A 111 0.30 -9.63 -36.13
C ALA A 111 1.24 -10.49 -35.29
N ALA A 112 1.33 -10.24 -33.98
CA ALA A 112 2.11 -11.03 -33.04
C ALA A 112 1.59 -12.47 -32.96
N GLU A 113 0.28 -12.67 -32.81
CA GLU A 113 -0.33 -14.01 -32.81
C GLU A 113 -0.04 -14.76 -34.12
N ALA A 114 -0.20 -14.10 -35.27
CA ALA A 114 0.06 -14.70 -36.56
C ALA A 114 1.54 -15.03 -36.76
N PHE A 115 2.44 -14.19 -36.24
CA PHE A 115 3.88 -14.44 -36.27
C PHE A 115 4.25 -15.63 -35.38
N ASN A 116 3.85 -15.63 -34.11
CA ASN A 116 4.11 -16.69 -33.15
C ASN A 116 3.61 -18.05 -33.65
N ARG A 117 2.39 -18.11 -34.22
CA ARG A 117 1.87 -19.34 -34.84
C ARG A 117 2.73 -19.84 -36.01
N ARG A 118 3.22 -18.94 -36.87
CA ARG A 118 4.10 -19.32 -38.00
C ARG A 118 5.48 -19.77 -37.54
N ALA A 119 6.02 -19.14 -36.50
CA ALA A 119 7.33 -19.46 -35.94
C ALA A 119 7.32 -20.77 -35.13
N GLY A 120 6.17 -21.20 -34.61
CA GLY A 120 6.05 -22.38 -33.74
C GLY A 120 6.64 -22.17 -32.34
N HIS A 121 6.90 -20.92 -31.97
CA HIS A 121 7.41 -20.50 -30.66
C HIS A 121 7.07 -19.02 -30.41
N GLU A 122 7.23 -18.55 -29.17
CA GLU A 122 6.86 -17.18 -28.77
C GLU A 122 8.06 -16.34 -28.28
N LEU A 123 9.25 -16.57 -28.83
CA LEU A 123 10.50 -15.94 -28.36
C LEU A 123 10.54 -14.41 -28.54
N ASP A 124 9.78 -13.85 -29.49
CA ASP A 124 9.62 -12.40 -29.70
C ASP A 124 8.60 -11.74 -28.76
N GLY A 125 8.07 -12.52 -27.80
CA GLY A 125 7.16 -12.11 -26.73
C GLY A 125 5.80 -12.77 -26.82
N PHE A 126 5.30 -13.28 -25.69
CA PHE A 126 3.94 -13.80 -25.59
C PHE A 126 2.95 -12.66 -25.79
N LEU A 127 2.13 -12.70 -26.84
CA LEU A 127 1.09 -11.69 -27.04
C LEU A 127 -0.10 -12.26 -27.79
N SER A 128 -1.24 -12.33 -27.11
CA SER A 128 -2.52 -12.73 -27.70
C SER A 128 -3.71 -12.16 -26.93
N PHE A 129 -4.89 -12.08 -27.55
CA PHE A 129 -6.11 -11.74 -26.81
C PHE A 129 -6.52 -12.83 -25.82
N ALA A 130 -6.24 -14.09 -26.13
CA ALA A 130 -6.61 -15.24 -25.30
C ALA A 130 -5.74 -15.41 -24.05
N HIS A 131 -4.46 -15.01 -24.11
CA HIS A 131 -3.49 -15.25 -23.03
C HIS A 131 -2.74 -13.98 -22.58
N GLY A 132 -3.00 -12.83 -23.19
CA GLY A 132 -2.38 -11.56 -22.82
C GLY A 132 -0.87 -11.62 -23.04
N PHE A 133 -0.11 -11.38 -21.98
CA PHE A 133 1.36 -11.41 -21.97
C PHE A 133 1.93 -12.76 -21.47
N LEU A 134 1.13 -13.82 -21.48
CA LEU A 134 1.51 -15.16 -21.04
C LEU A 134 1.52 -16.15 -22.20
N PRO A 135 2.32 -17.24 -22.11
CA PRO A 135 2.44 -18.18 -23.21
C PRO A 135 1.10 -18.86 -23.51
N ALA A 136 0.86 -19.10 -24.80
CA ALA A 136 -0.34 -19.78 -25.29
C ALA A 136 -0.35 -21.25 -24.86
N GLU A 137 0.81 -21.91 -24.96
CA GLU A 137 1.01 -23.27 -24.48
C GLU A 137 1.63 -23.28 -23.06
N PRO A 138 1.26 -24.24 -22.20
CA PRO A 138 1.91 -24.41 -20.90
C PRO A 138 3.43 -24.62 -21.05
N PRO A 139 4.25 -24.14 -20.09
CA PRO A 139 5.68 -24.37 -20.10
C PRO A 139 6.06 -25.85 -20.23
N LEU A 140 7.05 -26.15 -21.07
CA LEU A 140 7.56 -27.51 -21.27
C LEU A 140 8.08 -28.09 -19.95
N LEU A 141 7.76 -29.36 -19.67
CA LEU A 141 8.04 -30.02 -18.38
C LEU A 141 9.39 -30.76 -18.30
N ALA A 142 9.98 -31.12 -19.44
CA ALA A 142 11.23 -31.88 -19.51
C ALA A 142 12.05 -31.51 -20.75
N PHE A 143 13.36 -31.68 -20.66
CA PHE A 143 14.29 -31.60 -21.79
C PHE A 143 14.39 -32.94 -22.55
N PRO A 144 14.95 -32.95 -23.77
CA PRO A 144 15.42 -34.19 -24.39
C PRO A 144 16.52 -34.85 -23.55
N GLU A 145 16.76 -36.14 -23.75
CA GLU A 145 17.74 -36.93 -22.98
C GLU A 145 19.14 -36.28 -22.95
N SER A 146 19.56 -35.64 -24.05
CA SER A 146 20.85 -34.93 -24.15
C SER A 146 21.04 -33.80 -23.13
N HIS A 147 19.95 -33.26 -22.57
CA HIS A 147 19.95 -32.14 -21.62
C HIS A 147 19.27 -32.47 -20.29
N ARG A 148 18.94 -33.76 -20.07
CA ARG A 148 18.23 -34.24 -18.87
C ARG A 148 18.95 -33.92 -17.56
N ALA A 149 20.28 -33.76 -17.59
CA ALA A 149 21.07 -33.37 -16.42
C ALA A 149 20.59 -32.04 -15.77
N TRP A 150 20.03 -31.11 -16.57
CA TRP A 150 19.42 -29.90 -16.01
C TRP A 150 18.14 -30.23 -15.22
N ASP A 151 17.29 -31.13 -15.71
CA ASP A 151 16.07 -31.54 -14.99
C ASP A 151 16.40 -32.26 -13.67
N GLU A 152 17.41 -33.13 -13.71
CA GLU A 152 17.90 -33.83 -12.53
C GLU A 152 18.46 -32.85 -11.48
N MET A 153 19.20 -31.82 -11.92
CA MET A 153 19.72 -30.80 -11.02
C MET A 153 18.61 -30.00 -10.34
N THR A 154 17.57 -29.60 -11.08
CA THR A 154 16.40 -28.89 -10.51
C THR A 154 15.76 -29.68 -9.37
N SER A 155 15.54 -30.98 -9.54
CA SER A 155 14.90 -31.80 -8.49
C SER A 155 15.72 -31.92 -7.20
N ARG A 156 17.04 -31.64 -7.27
CA ARG A 156 17.97 -31.71 -6.14
C ARG A 156 18.22 -30.36 -5.47
N LEU A 157 17.83 -29.24 -6.10
CA LEU A 157 18.11 -27.88 -5.59
C LEU A 157 17.75 -27.71 -4.09
N PRO A 158 16.55 -28.06 -3.61
CA PRO A 158 16.20 -27.86 -2.20
C PRO A 158 17.14 -28.61 -1.23
N GLU A 159 17.52 -29.85 -1.55
CA GLU A 159 18.44 -30.65 -0.74
C GLU A 159 19.87 -30.09 -0.77
N LEU A 160 20.33 -29.66 -1.94
CA LEU A 160 21.65 -29.06 -2.13
C LEU A 160 21.80 -27.72 -1.39
N PHE A 161 20.73 -26.90 -1.35
CA PHE A 161 20.69 -25.69 -0.53
C PHE A 161 20.80 -26.03 0.95
N ARG A 162 19.95 -26.94 1.44
CA ARG A 162 19.89 -27.34 2.85
C ARG A 162 21.27 -27.74 3.39
N ARG A 163 22.04 -28.47 2.58
CA ARG A 163 23.37 -29.00 2.93
C ARG A 163 24.53 -28.10 2.55
N LEU A 164 24.28 -26.95 1.91
CA LEU A 164 25.31 -26.08 1.32
C LEU A 164 26.27 -26.80 0.35
N SER A 165 25.77 -27.80 -0.38
CA SER A 165 26.56 -28.62 -1.33
C SER A 165 26.35 -28.23 -2.80
N LEU A 166 25.52 -27.21 -3.05
CA LEU A 166 25.10 -26.78 -4.39
C LEU A 166 26.27 -26.40 -5.32
N ARG A 167 27.25 -25.60 -4.86
CA ARG A 167 28.43 -25.21 -5.68
C ARG A 167 29.18 -26.44 -6.20
N ARG A 168 29.52 -27.38 -5.31
CA ARG A 168 30.20 -28.63 -5.66
C ARG A 168 29.42 -29.45 -6.69
N ALA A 169 28.09 -29.47 -6.60
CA ALA A 169 27.24 -30.20 -7.54
C ALA A 169 27.27 -29.57 -8.94
N PHE A 170 27.25 -28.24 -9.04
CA PHE A 170 27.33 -27.52 -10.33
C PHE A 170 28.72 -27.54 -10.94
N ASP A 171 29.78 -27.45 -10.12
CA ASP A 171 31.17 -27.56 -10.59
C ASP A 171 31.45 -28.94 -11.23
N ALA A 172 30.78 -29.99 -10.74
CA ALA A 172 30.87 -31.34 -11.28
C ALA A 172 29.90 -31.63 -12.45
N MET A 173 28.98 -30.70 -12.76
CA MET A 173 28.01 -30.88 -13.83
C MET A 173 28.69 -30.71 -15.21
N PRO A 174 28.44 -31.59 -16.19
CA PRO A 174 29.02 -31.43 -17.53
C PRO A 174 28.51 -30.16 -18.20
N VAL A 175 29.35 -29.55 -19.06
CA VAL A 175 28.94 -28.44 -19.93
C VAL A 175 28.04 -29.00 -21.03
N LEU A 176 26.76 -28.62 -21.03
CA LEU A 176 25.80 -29.04 -22.05
C LEU A 176 25.77 -28.04 -23.21
N ASP A 177 25.72 -28.55 -24.45
CA ASP A 177 25.78 -27.73 -25.66
C ASP A 177 24.43 -27.07 -25.98
N ALA A 178 24.36 -25.75 -25.86
CA ALA A 178 23.16 -24.99 -26.14
C ALA A 178 23.14 -24.32 -27.53
N ARG A 179 23.96 -24.76 -28.48
CA ARG A 179 23.91 -24.28 -29.88
C ARG A 179 22.68 -24.80 -30.63
N PRO A 180 22.26 -24.16 -31.74
CA PRO A 180 21.07 -24.55 -32.49
C PRO A 180 21.03 -26.03 -32.91
N GLU A 181 22.20 -26.63 -33.17
CA GLU A 181 22.32 -28.03 -33.59
C GLU A 181 22.03 -29.03 -32.46
N ALA A 182 22.23 -28.63 -31.20
CA ALA A 182 22.14 -29.49 -30.02
C ALA A 182 20.85 -29.27 -29.21
N LEU A 183 20.33 -28.03 -29.18
CA LEU A 183 19.12 -27.67 -28.42
C LEU A 183 18.13 -26.90 -29.31
N PRO A 184 16.98 -27.47 -29.68
CA PRO A 184 15.97 -26.79 -30.50
C PRO A 184 15.36 -25.54 -29.84
N ASP A 185 14.96 -24.55 -30.65
CA ASP A 185 14.46 -23.24 -30.17
C ASP A 185 13.28 -23.33 -29.19
N ARG A 186 12.39 -24.33 -29.37
CA ARG A 186 11.25 -24.59 -28.45
C ARG A 186 11.67 -24.79 -26.99
N TYR A 187 12.92 -25.17 -26.72
CA TYR A 187 13.44 -25.40 -25.37
C TYR A 187 14.12 -24.17 -24.76
N LEU A 188 14.31 -23.09 -25.51
CA LEU A 188 15.10 -21.93 -25.06
C LEU A 188 14.53 -21.22 -23.85
N LEU A 189 13.21 -21.06 -23.75
CA LEU A 189 12.58 -20.43 -22.58
C LEU A 189 12.77 -21.29 -21.33
N ARG A 190 12.61 -22.61 -21.43
CA ARG A 190 12.89 -23.54 -20.33
C ARG A 190 14.36 -23.47 -19.91
N ALA A 191 15.29 -23.50 -20.88
CA ALA A 191 16.72 -23.43 -20.63
C ALA A 191 17.12 -22.10 -19.97
N SER A 192 16.54 -20.99 -20.42
CA SER A 192 16.77 -19.67 -19.85
C SER A 192 16.28 -19.57 -18.41
N THR A 193 15.07 -20.07 -18.11
CA THR A 193 14.55 -20.15 -16.75
C THR A 193 15.47 -20.97 -15.85
N MET A 194 15.81 -22.20 -16.25
CA MET A 194 16.60 -23.11 -15.41
C MET A 194 18.02 -22.61 -15.19
N LEU A 195 18.75 -22.25 -16.27
CA LEU A 195 20.12 -21.76 -16.16
C LEU A 195 20.21 -20.45 -15.38
N GLY A 196 19.22 -19.56 -15.55
CA GLY A 196 19.13 -18.33 -14.78
C GLY A 196 18.93 -18.60 -13.27
N VAL A 197 17.99 -19.47 -12.92
CA VAL A 197 17.78 -19.90 -11.52
C VAL A 197 19.03 -20.58 -10.96
N PHE A 198 19.68 -21.46 -11.72
CA PHE A 198 20.91 -22.14 -11.30
C PHE A 198 22.05 -21.16 -11.04
N ALA A 199 22.27 -20.20 -11.94
CA ALA A 199 23.30 -19.18 -11.77
C ALA A 199 23.04 -18.32 -10.52
N HIS A 200 21.79 -17.92 -10.29
CA HIS A 200 21.42 -17.14 -9.10
C HIS A 200 21.52 -17.98 -7.83
N ALA A 201 21.14 -19.25 -7.87
CA ALA A 201 21.31 -20.18 -6.76
C ALA A 201 22.79 -20.36 -6.40
N TYR A 202 23.66 -20.56 -7.41
CA TYR A 202 25.11 -20.67 -7.23
C TYR A 202 25.71 -19.40 -6.61
N GLN A 203 25.29 -18.23 -7.10
CA GLN A 203 25.75 -16.93 -6.64
C GLN A 203 25.36 -16.66 -5.19
N TYR A 204 24.08 -16.88 -4.84
CA TYR A 204 23.48 -16.40 -3.59
C TYR A 204 23.23 -17.49 -2.55
N MET A 205 23.66 -18.74 -2.77
CA MET A 205 23.49 -19.81 -1.76
C MET A 205 24.22 -19.56 -0.44
N ALA A 206 25.29 -18.77 -0.47
CA ALA A 206 26.13 -18.50 0.68
C ALA A 206 26.38 -17.00 0.84
N VAL A 207 26.66 -16.59 2.08
CA VAL A 207 26.95 -15.18 2.41
C VAL A 207 28.15 -14.67 1.61
N ASP A 208 29.16 -15.49 1.32
CA ASP A 208 30.27 -15.10 0.45
C ASP A 208 30.01 -15.54 -1.00
N PRO A 209 29.71 -14.60 -1.92
CA PRO A 209 29.51 -14.94 -3.32
C PRO A 209 30.83 -15.43 -3.96
N PRO A 210 30.75 -16.33 -4.96
CA PRO A 210 31.93 -16.77 -5.69
C PRO A 210 32.45 -15.66 -6.60
N ARG A 211 33.73 -15.76 -7.02
CA ARG A 211 34.32 -14.79 -7.96
C ARG A 211 33.80 -14.95 -9.39
N ALA A 212 33.37 -16.15 -9.77
CA ALA A 212 32.86 -16.47 -11.09
C ALA A 212 31.86 -17.62 -11.02
N LEU A 213 31.03 -17.74 -12.06
CA LEU A 213 30.17 -18.90 -12.30
C LEU A 213 30.98 -20.01 -13.01
N PRO A 214 30.68 -21.30 -12.78
CA PRO A 214 31.34 -22.40 -13.49
C PRO A 214 30.92 -22.42 -14.97
N ASP A 215 31.79 -22.95 -15.83
CA ASP A 215 31.54 -23.07 -17.27
C ASP A 215 30.26 -23.87 -17.59
N SER A 216 29.92 -24.83 -16.73
CA SER A 216 28.69 -25.63 -16.82
C SER A 216 27.41 -24.80 -16.74
N LEU A 217 27.48 -23.58 -16.20
CA LEU A 217 26.40 -22.61 -16.14
C LEU A 217 26.60 -21.44 -17.11
N LEU A 218 27.79 -20.82 -17.08
CA LEU A 218 28.01 -19.56 -17.79
C LEU A 218 27.96 -19.72 -19.32
N LEU A 219 28.59 -20.75 -19.87
CA LEU A 219 28.66 -20.96 -21.32
C LEU A 219 27.30 -21.28 -21.95
N PRO A 220 26.52 -22.27 -21.46
CA PRO A 220 25.19 -22.53 -22.00
C PRO A 220 24.24 -21.35 -21.77
N TRP A 221 24.30 -20.69 -20.60
CA TRP A 221 23.42 -19.55 -20.33
C TRP A 221 23.69 -18.36 -21.25
N THR A 222 24.96 -18.11 -21.57
CA THR A 222 25.36 -17.09 -22.54
C THR A 222 24.84 -17.41 -23.93
N THR A 223 24.96 -18.67 -24.35
CA THR A 223 24.48 -19.12 -25.67
C THR A 223 22.96 -19.01 -25.77
N VAL A 224 22.22 -19.51 -24.77
CA VAL A 224 20.75 -19.38 -24.69
C VAL A 224 20.31 -17.92 -24.67
N SER A 225 20.97 -17.08 -23.87
CA SER A 225 20.66 -15.65 -23.76
C SER A 225 20.83 -14.92 -25.09
N ARG A 226 21.91 -15.20 -25.82
CA ARG A 226 22.14 -14.65 -27.16
C ARG A 226 21.08 -15.10 -28.17
N ARG A 227 20.70 -16.38 -28.14
CA ARG A 227 19.64 -16.93 -29.01
C ARG A 227 18.26 -16.31 -28.72
N LEU A 228 18.01 -15.91 -27.46
CA LEU A 228 16.82 -15.16 -27.05
C LEU A 228 16.90 -13.66 -27.31
N GLY A 229 17.98 -13.16 -27.93
CA GLY A 229 18.17 -11.72 -28.18
C GLY A 229 18.46 -10.90 -26.92
N LYS A 230 18.83 -11.54 -25.79
CA LYS A 230 19.26 -10.82 -24.58
C LYS A 230 20.67 -10.25 -24.78
N LYS A 231 20.86 -8.99 -24.37
CA LYS A 231 22.16 -8.30 -24.47
C LYS A 231 23.23 -8.90 -23.55
N THR A 232 22.82 -9.44 -22.41
CA THR A 232 23.69 -10.07 -21.40
C THR A 232 22.91 -11.21 -20.74
N PRO A 233 23.58 -12.27 -20.22
CA PRO A 233 22.89 -13.31 -19.47
C PRO A 233 22.22 -12.71 -18.23
N ALA A 234 20.91 -12.91 -18.12
CA ALA A 234 20.11 -12.35 -17.03
C ALA A 234 18.83 -13.16 -16.82
N VAL A 235 18.42 -13.28 -15.56
CA VAL A 235 17.06 -13.70 -15.20
C VAL A 235 16.12 -12.56 -15.52
N SER A 236 15.25 -12.77 -16.49
CA SER A 236 14.21 -11.82 -16.89
C SER A 236 12.91 -12.06 -16.13
N TYR A 237 11.97 -11.12 -16.26
CA TYR A 237 10.62 -11.27 -15.72
C TYR A 237 9.89 -12.50 -16.32
N ILE A 238 10.19 -12.85 -17.58
CA ILE A 238 9.69 -14.08 -18.21
C ILE A 238 10.20 -15.31 -17.47
N ASP A 239 11.51 -15.34 -17.22
CA ASP A 239 12.18 -16.49 -16.65
C ASP A 239 11.64 -16.81 -15.25
N LEU A 240 11.48 -15.80 -14.40
CA LEU A 240 11.12 -15.99 -13.00
C LEU A 240 9.61 -16.15 -12.76
N PHE A 241 8.76 -15.50 -13.56
CA PHE A 241 7.31 -15.45 -13.30
C PHE A 241 6.47 -16.05 -14.45
N PHE A 242 6.67 -15.63 -15.70
CA PHE A 242 5.72 -15.98 -16.78
C PHE A 242 5.95 -17.36 -17.40
N TYR A 243 7.14 -17.93 -17.23
CA TYR A 243 7.47 -19.27 -17.72
C TYR A 243 7.76 -20.28 -16.60
N ASN A 244 8.00 -19.82 -15.36
CA ASN A 244 8.29 -20.70 -14.21
C ASN A 244 7.02 -21.22 -13.51
N TRP A 245 6.14 -21.89 -14.25
CA TRP A 245 4.94 -22.50 -13.68
C TRP A 245 4.54 -23.77 -14.43
N ARG A 246 3.75 -24.61 -13.77
CA ARG A 246 3.06 -25.77 -14.35
C ARG A 246 1.71 -25.97 -13.67
N LEU A 247 0.81 -26.68 -14.33
CA LEU A 247 -0.50 -27.04 -13.76
C LEU A 247 -0.41 -28.39 -13.06
N ARG A 248 -1.07 -28.51 -11.90
CA ARG A 248 -1.29 -29.80 -11.23
C ARG A 248 -2.31 -30.63 -12.00
N ASP A 249 -3.44 -30.01 -12.31
CA ASP A 249 -4.47 -30.51 -13.22
C ASP A 249 -4.51 -29.63 -14.49
N PRO A 250 -4.07 -30.15 -15.66
CA PRO A 250 -4.13 -29.44 -16.93
C PRO A 250 -5.54 -28.99 -17.35
N ALA A 251 -6.59 -29.67 -16.87
CA ALA A 251 -7.99 -29.31 -17.15
C ALA A 251 -8.56 -28.32 -16.12
N GLY A 252 -7.85 -28.10 -15.01
CA GLY A 252 -8.27 -27.24 -13.92
C GLY A 252 -8.08 -25.73 -14.18
N PRO A 253 -8.61 -24.87 -13.30
CA PRO A 253 -8.47 -23.42 -13.43
C PRO A 253 -7.02 -22.97 -13.22
N ARG A 254 -6.64 -21.85 -13.84
CA ARG A 254 -5.31 -21.23 -13.69
C ARG A 254 -5.27 -20.32 -12.44
N VAL A 255 -5.34 -20.93 -11.26
CA VAL A 255 -5.32 -20.27 -9.94
C VAL A 255 -4.22 -20.86 -9.08
N LEU A 256 -3.75 -20.13 -8.06
CA LEU A 256 -2.64 -20.56 -7.19
C LEU A 256 -2.75 -22.02 -6.72
N ASP A 257 -3.94 -22.48 -6.32
CA ASP A 257 -4.17 -23.85 -5.82
C ASP A 257 -3.88 -24.95 -6.85
N ASN A 258 -3.96 -24.62 -8.14
CA ASN A 258 -3.69 -25.54 -9.25
C ASN A 258 -2.34 -25.27 -9.95
N LEU A 259 -1.54 -24.35 -9.41
CA LEU A 259 -0.23 -24.00 -9.94
C LEU A 259 0.89 -24.55 -9.05
N ASP A 260 1.96 -25.01 -9.69
CA ASP A 260 3.25 -25.29 -9.05
C ASP A 260 4.38 -24.63 -9.83
N LEU A 261 5.55 -24.46 -9.20
CA LEU A 261 6.74 -23.97 -9.88
C LEU A 261 7.33 -25.02 -10.81
N LEU A 262 7.86 -24.55 -11.94
CA LEU A 262 8.60 -25.40 -12.88
C LEU A 262 10.00 -25.73 -12.34
N VAL A 263 10.63 -24.73 -11.72
CA VAL A 263 11.97 -24.77 -11.13
C VAL A 263 11.88 -24.23 -9.70
N PRO A 264 11.53 -25.08 -8.72
CA PRO A 264 11.56 -24.69 -7.32
C PRO A 264 13.00 -24.76 -6.79
N THR A 265 13.50 -23.63 -6.29
CA THR A 265 14.87 -23.46 -5.79
C THR A 265 14.99 -23.98 -4.36
N TRP A 266 14.10 -23.51 -3.50
CA TRP A 266 13.98 -23.96 -2.10
C TRP A 266 12.75 -24.85 -1.92
N ASP A 267 11.74 -24.67 -2.77
CA ASP A 267 10.44 -25.34 -2.68
C ASP A 267 9.73 -25.07 -1.34
N ASN A 268 9.85 -23.83 -0.86
CA ASN A 268 9.18 -23.36 0.34
C ASN A 268 7.93 -22.53 -0.01
N ALA A 269 7.09 -22.27 1.00
CA ALA A 269 5.86 -21.50 0.79
C ALA A 269 6.12 -20.07 0.28
N ALA A 270 7.21 -19.43 0.72
CA ALA A 270 7.54 -18.08 0.29
C ALA A 270 7.85 -18.00 -1.21
N GLU A 271 8.60 -18.96 -1.74
CA GLU A 271 8.95 -19.05 -3.16
C GLU A 271 7.69 -19.30 -4.00
N ARG A 272 6.94 -20.35 -3.64
CA ARG A 272 5.73 -20.76 -4.36
C ARG A 272 4.70 -19.63 -4.43
N VAL A 273 4.34 -19.05 -3.27
CA VAL A 273 3.30 -18.02 -3.21
C VAL A 273 3.74 -16.74 -3.91
N PHE A 274 4.95 -16.25 -3.66
CA PHE A 274 5.39 -14.97 -4.24
C PHE A 274 5.47 -15.02 -5.78
N TYR A 275 6.01 -16.10 -6.34
CA TYR A 275 6.15 -16.24 -7.79
C TYR A 275 4.80 -16.53 -8.45
N LEU A 276 4.05 -17.52 -7.97
CA LEU A 276 2.83 -17.96 -8.64
C LEU A 276 1.66 -16.98 -8.47
N VAL A 277 1.58 -16.22 -7.37
CA VAL A 277 0.59 -15.14 -7.26
C VAL A 277 0.88 -14.03 -8.27
N THR A 278 2.16 -13.75 -8.55
CA THR A 278 2.54 -12.80 -9.61
C THR A 278 2.12 -13.31 -10.99
N THR A 279 2.26 -14.61 -11.24
CA THR A 279 1.79 -15.28 -12.47
C THR A 279 0.26 -15.27 -12.58
N GLU A 280 -0.47 -15.62 -11.52
CA GLU A 280 -1.94 -15.56 -11.48
C GLU A 280 -2.45 -14.13 -11.64
N PHE A 281 -1.75 -13.14 -11.08
CA PHE A 281 -2.07 -11.73 -11.26
C PHE A 281 -2.00 -11.33 -12.74
N ALA A 282 -0.95 -11.77 -13.43
CA ALA A 282 -0.82 -11.60 -14.88
C ALA A 282 -1.97 -12.29 -15.65
N MET A 283 -2.37 -13.50 -15.23
CA MET A 283 -3.49 -14.24 -15.83
C MET A 283 -4.82 -13.47 -15.65
N GLY A 284 -5.07 -12.94 -14.45
CA GLY A 284 -6.28 -12.16 -14.13
C GLY A 284 -6.39 -10.84 -14.88
N LEU A 285 -5.28 -10.28 -15.36
CA LEU A 285 -5.23 -9.09 -16.21
C LEU A 285 -5.38 -9.37 -17.71
N THR A 286 -5.44 -10.64 -18.15
CA THR A 286 -5.59 -10.99 -19.57
C THR A 286 -6.74 -10.24 -20.26
N PRO A 287 -7.97 -10.16 -19.68
CA PRO A 287 -9.07 -9.46 -20.33
C PRO A 287 -8.88 -7.95 -20.46
N VAL A 288 -7.98 -7.35 -19.65
CA VAL A 288 -7.69 -5.91 -19.71
C VAL A 288 -7.04 -5.54 -21.04
N LEU A 289 -6.25 -6.42 -21.65
CA LEU A 289 -5.66 -6.18 -22.97
C LEU A 289 -6.74 -5.96 -24.04
N GLY A 290 -7.72 -6.87 -24.12
CA GLY A 290 -8.85 -6.75 -25.04
C GLY A 290 -9.65 -5.47 -24.80
N ALA A 291 -9.97 -5.21 -23.53
CA ALA A 291 -10.74 -4.04 -23.15
C ALA A 291 -10.03 -2.70 -23.46
N MET A 292 -8.70 -2.62 -23.31
CA MET A 292 -7.95 -1.42 -23.72
C MET A 292 -8.03 -1.18 -25.23
N VAL A 293 -7.90 -2.24 -26.03
CA VAL A 293 -8.00 -2.15 -27.49
C VAL A 293 -9.41 -1.75 -27.91
N GLU A 294 -10.44 -2.39 -27.36
CA GLU A 294 -11.84 -2.10 -27.63
C GLU A 294 -12.23 -0.67 -27.20
N ALA A 295 -11.69 -0.18 -26.07
CA ALA A 295 -11.87 1.20 -25.65
C ALA A 295 -11.31 2.20 -26.67
N GLN A 296 -10.13 1.93 -27.25
CA GLN A 296 -9.58 2.77 -28.31
C GLN A 296 -10.42 2.69 -29.60
N GLU A 297 -10.91 1.50 -29.96
CA GLU A 297 -11.83 1.33 -31.11
C GLU A 297 -13.13 2.10 -30.91
N ALA A 298 -13.69 2.08 -29.70
CA ALA A 298 -14.87 2.85 -29.32
C ALA A 298 -14.63 4.37 -29.45
N VAL A 299 -13.46 4.86 -29.03
CA VAL A 299 -13.08 6.27 -29.21
C VAL A 299 -13.01 6.65 -30.69
N VAL A 300 -12.37 5.82 -31.53
CA VAL A 300 -12.26 6.12 -32.98
C VAL A 300 -13.61 6.00 -33.69
N ALA A 301 -14.50 5.15 -33.19
CA ALA A 301 -15.86 5.00 -33.69
C ALA A 301 -16.86 6.03 -33.13
N ASP A 302 -16.44 6.87 -32.17
CA ASP A 302 -17.30 7.80 -31.44
C ASP A 302 -18.49 7.11 -30.73
N ASP A 303 -18.22 5.98 -30.08
CA ASP A 303 -19.20 5.17 -29.33
C ASP A 303 -18.95 5.25 -27.81
N PRO A 304 -19.56 6.23 -27.11
CA PRO A 304 -19.38 6.40 -25.67
C PRO A 304 -19.92 5.20 -24.86
N ALA A 305 -20.96 4.52 -25.33
CA ALA A 305 -21.53 3.38 -24.62
C ALA A 305 -20.60 2.14 -24.71
N ALA A 306 -19.94 1.93 -25.86
CA ALA A 306 -18.90 0.91 -25.98
C ALA A 306 -17.69 1.24 -25.10
N LEU A 307 -17.26 2.50 -25.06
CA LEU A 307 -16.17 2.92 -24.20
C LEU A 307 -16.48 2.65 -22.72
N GLU A 308 -17.69 2.99 -22.26
CA GLU A 308 -18.13 2.71 -20.89
C GLU A 308 -18.01 1.22 -20.56
N ARG A 309 -18.54 0.34 -21.43
CA ARG A 309 -18.45 -1.12 -21.24
C ARG A 309 -17.00 -1.60 -21.13
N SER A 310 -16.11 -1.14 -22.02
CA SER A 310 -14.70 -1.53 -21.98
C SER A 310 -14.00 -1.02 -20.71
N LEU A 311 -14.26 0.22 -20.28
CA LEU A 311 -13.72 0.75 -19.02
C LEU A 311 -14.21 -0.02 -17.79
N LEU A 312 -15.47 -0.49 -17.78
CA LEU A 312 -16.01 -1.33 -16.71
C LEU A 312 -15.30 -2.69 -16.63
N VAL A 313 -14.97 -3.31 -17.77
CA VAL A 313 -14.15 -4.55 -17.78
C VAL A 313 -12.78 -4.30 -17.15
N ILE A 314 -12.13 -3.16 -17.48
CA ILE A 314 -10.84 -2.78 -16.87
C ILE A 314 -11.00 -2.58 -15.35
N LEU A 315 -12.02 -1.83 -14.93
CA LEU A 315 -12.32 -1.57 -13.52
C LEU A 315 -12.52 -2.87 -12.73
N ASP A 316 -13.35 -3.78 -13.23
CA ASP A 316 -13.67 -5.04 -12.58
C ASP A 316 -12.44 -5.95 -12.48
N ARG A 317 -11.61 -6.01 -13.52
CA ARG A 317 -10.38 -6.83 -13.49
C ARG A 317 -9.31 -6.24 -12.58
N LEU A 318 -9.13 -4.92 -12.57
CA LEU A 318 -8.24 -4.26 -11.61
C LEU A 318 -8.69 -4.50 -10.17
N ARG A 319 -10.00 -4.40 -9.90
CA ARG A 319 -10.57 -4.74 -8.59
C ARG A 319 -10.35 -6.21 -8.23
N TYR A 320 -10.61 -7.13 -9.16
CA TYR A 320 -10.42 -8.57 -8.94
C TYR A 320 -8.97 -8.90 -8.58
N VAL A 321 -7.98 -8.48 -9.38
CA VAL A 321 -6.58 -8.83 -9.10
C VAL A 321 -6.07 -8.16 -7.81
N THR A 322 -6.59 -6.98 -7.48
CA THR A 322 -6.21 -6.25 -6.26
C THR A 322 -6.84 -6.83 -5.00
N GLN A 323 -8.08 -7.32 -5.08
CA GLN A 323 -8.90 -7.71 -3.92
C GLN A 323 -8.99 -9.22 -3.72
N VAL A 324 -8.71 -10.02 -4.75
CA VAL A 324 -8.78 -11.49 -4.70
C VAL A 324 -7.41 -12.12 -4.87
N VAL A 325 -6.68 -11.73 -5.93
CA VAL A 325 -5.40 -12.38 -6.25
C VAL A 325 -4.28 -11.89 -5.35
N TYR A 326 -4.05 -10.57 -5.28
CA TYR A 326 -2.94 -10.01 -4.52
C TYR A 326 -2.95 -10.27 -3.01
N PRO A 327 -4.11 -10.35 -2.33
CA PRO A 327 -4.16 -10.71 -0.91
C PRO A 327 -3.66 -12.12 -0.60
N GLN A 328 -3.57 -13.01 -1.60
CA GLN A 328 -2.95 -14.34 -1.42
C GLN A 328 -1.47 -14.27 -1.04
N ILE A 329 -0.79 -13.14 -1.28
CA ILE A 329 0.47 -12.85 -0.57
C ILE A 329 0.10 -12.43 0.85
N ASP A 330 -0.12 -13.42 1.72
CA ASP A 330 -0.66 -13.19 3.07
C ASP A 330 0.43 -13.40 4.13
N PRO A 331 0.91 -12.33 4.79
CA PRO A 331 1.87 -12.45 5.89
C PRO A 331 1.24 -12.99 7.18
N ASN A 332 -0.07 -13.27 7.21
CA ASN A 332 -0.71 -13.96 8.32
C ASN A 332 -0.38 -15.47 8.26
N PRO A 333 0.20 -16.07 9.32
CA PRO A 333 0.51 -17.50 9.34
C PRO A 333 -0.72 -18.41 9.28
N ARG A 334 -1.92 -17.89 9.54
CA ARG A 334 -3.20 -18.62 9.43
C ARG A 334 -3.90 -18.40 8.09
N GLY A 335 -3.37 -17.52 7.24
CA GLY A 335 -3.96 -17.24 5.93
C GLY A 335 -3.98 -18.47 5.04
N ARG A 336 -4.80 -18.45 3.99
CA ARG A 336 -4.90 -19.55 3.01
C ARG A 336 -3.56 -19.84 2.32
N SER A 337 -2.78 -18.79 2.08
CA SER A 337 -1.51 -18.84 1.36
C SER A 337 -0.43 -18.09 2.17
N PRO A 338 -0.01 -18.64 3.32
CA PRO A 338 0.83 -17.93 4.27
C PRO A 338 2.22 -17.71 3.69
N LEU A 339 2.70 -16.49 3.83
CA LEU A 339 4.00 -16.03 3.33
C LEU A 339 4.75 -15.29 4.44
N ASP A 340 5.65 -16.00 5.12
CA ASP A 340 6.48 -15.39 6.17
C ASP A 340 7.52 -14.42 5.57
N GLN A 341 7.53 -13.18 6.09
CA GLN A 341 8.37 -12.10 5.58
C GLN A 341 9.86 -12.31 5.86
N VAL A 342 10.22 -12.99 6.96
CA VAL A 342 11.61 -13.34 7.30
C VAL A 342 12.09 -14.45 6.36
N LEU A 343 11.29 -15.52 6.19
CA LEU A 343 11.60 -16.59 5.24
C LEU A 343 11.79 -16.03 3.82
N TRP A 344 10.89 -15.16 3.38
CA TRP A 344 11.02 -14.47 2.09
C TRP A 344 12.31 -13.65 1.98
N ALA A 345 12.65 -12.88 3.02
CA ALA A 345 13.84 -12.03 3.01
C ALA A 345 15.15 -12.84 2.91
N LYS A 346 15.21 -14.01 3.54
CA LYS A 346 16.39 -14.90 3.57
C LYS A 346 16.52 -15.80 2.35
N THR A 347 15.43 -16.01 1.60
CA THR A 347 15.42 -16.88 0.42
C THR A 347 15.06 -16.11 -0.85
N VAL A 348 13.78 -15.95 -1.14
CA VAL A 348 13.22 -15.38 -2.37
C VAL A 348 13.70 -13.95 -2.65
N GLY A 349 13.93 -13.15 -1.62
CA GLY A 349 14.22 -11.72 -1.73
C GLY A 349 15.50 -11.40 -2.49
N THR A 350 16.51 -12.27 -2.48
CA THR A 350 17.78 -12.09 -3.18
C THR A 350 17.80 -12.72 -4.57
N ALA A 351 16.85 -13.63 -4.87
CA ALA A 351 16.80 -14.37 -6.14
C ALA A 351 16.69 -13.48 -7.38
N GLY A 352 16.10 -12.28 -7.27
CA GLY A 352 15.96 -11.35 -8.38
C GLY A 352 17.07 -10.29 -8.47
N VAL A 353 18.14 -10.41 -7.68
CA VAL A 353 19.26 -9.45 -7.72
C VAL A 353 20.15 -9.80 -8.93
N PRO A 354 20.48 -8.86 -9.83
CA PRO A 354 21.33 -9.16 -10.97
C PRO A 354 22.75 -9.59 -10.58
N ILE A 355 23.26 -10.65 -11.22
CA ILE A 355 24.65 -11.12 -11.08
C ILE A 355 25.63 -10.21 -11.83
N PHE A 356 25.24 -9.67 -12.99
CA PHE A 356 26.12 -8.83 -13.79
C PHE A 356 25.69 -7.38 -13.75
N ASP A 357 26.67 -6.48 -13.76
CA ASP A 357 26.42 -5.06 -13.88
C ASP A 357 25.68 -4.74 -15.20
N GLY A 358 24.66 -3.89 -15.09
CA GLY A 358 23.79 -3.55 -16.22
C GLY A 358 22.80 -4.64 -16.65
N ALA A 359 22.80 -5.84 -16.06
CA ALA A 359 21.76 -6.83 -16.37
C ALA A 359 20.38 -6.36 -15.88
N PRO A 360 19.29 -6.64 -16.64
CA PRO A 360 17.94 -6.36 -16.18
C PRO A 360 17.59 -7.23 -14.97
N SER A 361 16.69 -6.72 -14.13
CA SER A 361 16.18 -7.42 -12.97
C SER A 361 14.71 -7.82 -13.19
N PRO A 362 14.27 -8.99 -12.70
CA PRO A 362 12.87 -9.39 -12.68
C PRO A 362 12.11 -8.66 -11.54
N SER A 363 12.16 -7.32 -11.51
CA SER A 363 11.42 -6.50 -10.56
C SER A 363 10.02 -6.16 -11.07
N GLY A 364 9.12 -5.69 -10.19
CA GLY A 364 7.76 -5.26 -10.58
C GLY A 364 7.75 -4.15 -11.65
N THR A 365 8.81 -3.36 -11.74
CA THR A 365 9.02 -2.37 -12.81
C THR A 365 9.27 -2.98 -14.20
N ALA A 366 9.52 -4.28 -14.31
CA ALA A 366 9.62 -5.02 -15.57
C ALA A 366 8.31 -5.71 -16.00
N GLN A 367 7.20 -5.50 -15.27
CA GLN A 367 5.93 -6.16 -15.57
C GLN A 367 5.21 -5.52 -16.77
N PRO A 368 5.04 -6.20 -17.92
CA PRO A 368 4.56 -5.56 -19.16
C PRO A 368 3.11 -5.07 -19.08
N GLN A 369 2.24 -5.70 -18.28
CA GLN A 369 0.87 -5.25 -18.07
C GLN A 369 0.82 -3.84 -17.48
N VAL A 370 1.72 -3.54 -16.53
CA VAL A 370 1.83 -2.22 -15.90
C VAL A 370 2.22 -1.17 -16.94
N HIS A 371 3.14 -1.51 -17.86
CA HIS A 371 3.54 -0.61 -18.95
C HIS A 371 2.42 -0.39 -19.98
N ALA A 372 1.64 -1.43 -20.29
CA ALA A 372 0.50 -1.32 -21.18
C ALA A 372 -0.61 -0.43 -20.58
N ILE A 373 -0.91 -0.61 -19.29
CA ILE A 373 -1.86 0.25 -18.55
C ILE A 373 -1.32 1.68 -18.44
N ASP A 374 -0.03 1.87 -18.12
CA ASP A 374 0.61 3.19 -18.07
C ASP A 374 0.54 3.89 -19.44
N ALA A 375 0.67 3.16 -20.56
CA ALA A 375 0.53 3.70 -21.90
C ALA A 375 -0.93 4.09 -22.22
N PHE A 376 -1.88 3.20 -21.93
CA PHE A 376 -3.32 3.40 -22.15
C PHE A 376 -3.88 4.57 -21.32
N LEU A 377 -3.45 4.71 -20.06
CA LEU A 377 -3.82 5.80 -19.16
C LEU A 377 -2.93 7.05 -19.31
N GLU A 378 -2.05 7.06 -20.31
CA GLU A 378 -1.23 8.21 -20.69
C GLU A 378 -0.30 8.74 -19.60
N ARG A 379 0.42 7.86 -18.88
CA ARG A 379 1.50 8.28 -17.99
C ARG A 379 2.50 9.15 -18.76
N ARG A 380 2.76 10.36 -18.24
CA ARG A 380 3.63 11.37 -18.86
C ARG A 380 5.01 11.47 -18.23
N GLU A 381 5.11 11.22 -16.93
CA GLU A 381 6.32 11.49 -16.16
C GLU A 381 6.99 10.20 -15.67
N TYR A 382 8.32 10.19 -15.74
CA TYR A 382 9.19 9.10 -15.30
C TYR A 382 10.41 9.65 -14.54
N GLY A 383 10.21 10.73 -13.76
CA GLY A 383 11.30 11.48 -13.13
C GLY A 383 11.92 10.78 -11.92
N SER A 384 11.13 10.03 -11.16
CA SER A 384 11.54 9.25 -9.99
C SER A 384 12.55 8.16 -10.34
N MET A 385 13.27 7.68 -9.35
CA MET A 385 14.25 6.60 -9.54
C MET A 385 13.59 5.33 -10.06
N VAL A 386 12.41 5.00 -9.52
CA VAL A 386 11.58 3.87 -9.98
C VAL A 386 11.02 4.12 -11.38
N GLY A 387 10.64 5.35 -11.72
CA GLY A 387 10.19 5.74 -13.06
C GLY A 387 11.28 5.58 -14.13
N GLN A 388 12.49 6.06 -13.84
CA GLN A 388 13.66 5.89 -14.71
C GLN A 388 14.01 4.40 -14.89
N GLN A 389 13.98 3.62 -13.80
CA GLN A 389 14.21 2.18 -13.87
C GLN A 389 13.14 1.46 -14.71
N SER A 390 11.88 1.86 -14.61
CA SER A 390 10.78 1.35 -15.44
C SER A 390 11.11 1.52 -16.93
N THR A 391 11.55 2.72 -17.33
CA THR A 391 11.94 3.04 -18.71
C THR A 391 13.14 2.21 -19.16
N TYR A 392 14.15 2.06 -18.29
CA TYR A 392 15.32 1.22 -18.55
C TYR A 392 14.94 -0.24 -18.83
N LEU A 393 14.12 -0.84 -17.97
CA LEU A 393 13.74 -2.25 -18.07
C LEU A 393 12.83 -2.52 -19.28
N ALA A 394 11.97 -1.57 -19.67
CA ALA A 394 11.17 -1.67 -20.89
C ALA A 394 12.02 -1.81 -22.16
N GLY A 395 13.26 -1.29 -22.14
CA GLY A 395 14.23 -1.47 -23.23
C GLY A 395 14.69 -2.93 -23.44
N PHE A 396 14.46 -3.81 -22.47
CA PHE A 396 14.77 -5.25 -22.55
C PHE A 396 13.55 -6.09 -22.90
N PHE A 397 12.39 -5.48 -23.15
CA PHE A 397 11.19 -6.21 -23.53
C PHE A 397 11.34 -6.87 -24.91
N PRO A 398 10.76 -8.07 -25.09
CA PRO A 398 10.59 -8.67 -26.40
C PRO A 398 9.87 -7.72 -27.36
N ARG A 399 10.08 -7.94 -28.66
CA ARG A 399 9.63 -7.04 -29.73
C ARG A 399 8.12 -6.76 -29.65
N HIS A 400 7.29 -7.79 -29.54
CA HIS A 400 5.84 -7.64 -29.56
C HIS A 400 5.30 -6.82 -28.38
N TRP A 401 5.93 -6.90 -27.21
CA TRP A 401 5.54 -6.10 -26.06
C TRP A 401 5.84 -4.61 -26.26
N ARG A 402 7.00 -4.29 -26.86
CA ARG A 402 7.38 -2.90 -27.17
C ARG A 402 6.46 -2.30 -28.22
N GLU A 403 6.15 -3.05 -29.27
CA GLU A 403 5.22 -2.64 -30.34
C GLU A 403 3.82 -2.34 -29.77
N LEU A 404 3.31 -3.18 -28.87
CA LEU A 404 2.00 -2.97 -28.26
C LEU A 404 1.98 -1.72 -27.36
N VAL A 405 2.97 -1.57 -26.48
CA VAL A 405 3.06 -0.41 -25.57
C VAL A 405 3.15 0.89 -26.37
N ALA A 406 3.86 0.90 -27.50
CA ALA A 406 3.89 2.05 -28.40
C ALA A 406 2.53 2.31 -29.05
N ALA A 407 1.88 1.27 -29.59
CA ALA A 407 0.59 1.38 -30.27
C ALA A 407 -0.55 1.83 -29.35
N LEU A 408 -0.51 1.43 -28.06
CA LEU A 408 -1.48 1.88 -27.05
C LEU A 408 -1.41 3.39 -26.77
N ARG A 409 -0.35 4.10 -27.18
CA ARG A 409 -0.24 5.57 -27.02
C ARG A 409 -0.88 6.37 -28.15
N GLU A 410 -1.30 5.72 -29.24
CA GLU A 410 -1.78 6.42 -30.44
C GLU A 410 -3.19 7.01 -30.30
N VAL A 411 -4.07 6.38 -29.52
CA VAL A 411 -5.45 6.83 -29.31
C VAL A 411 -5.66 7.20 -27.85
N SER A 412 -6.02 8.47 -27.62
CA SER A 412 -6.21 9.03 -26.29
C SER A 412 -7.64 8.84 -25.79
N VAL A 413 -7.84 7.88 -24.89
CA VAL A 413 -9.12 7.70 -24.19
C VAL A 413 -9.38 8.85 -23.23
N ARG A 414 -8.33 9.36 -22.57
CA ARG A 414 -8.44 10.49 -21.63
C ARG A 414 -8.99 11.73 -22.34
N GLN A 415 -8.42 12.08 -23.50
CA GLN A 415 -8.84 13.25 -24.26
C GLN A 415 -10.29 13.13 -24.71
N TYR A 416 -10.72 11.95 -25.18
CA TYR A 416 -12.12 11.71 -25.55
C TYR A 416 -13.08 11.89 -24.35
N VAL A 417 -12.73 11.38 -23.17
CA VAL A 417 -13.52 11.57 -21.94
C VAL A 417 -13.61 13.05 -21.54
N GLU A 418 -12.53 13.81 -21.71
CA GLU A 418 -12.51 15.26 -21.45
C GLU A 418 -13.36 16.04 -22.47
N ASP A 419 -13.25 15.70 -23.75
CA ASP A 419 -13.89 16.41 -24.87
C ASP A 419 -15.41 16.19 -24.90
N THR A 420 -15.87 14.97 -24.64
CA THR A 420 -17.31 14.63 -24.60
C THR A 420 -18.04 15.32 -23.44
N ARG A 421 -17.33 15.66 -22.36
CA ARG A 421 -17.88 16.20 -21.10
C ARG A 421 -18.95 15.30 -20.45
N ASP A 422 -19.06 14.05 -20.87
CA ASP A 422 -20.00 13.08 -20.31
C ASP A 422 -19.60 12.77 -18.85
N SER A 423 -20.52 13.00 -17.91
CA SER A 423 -20.27 12.77 -16.48
C SER A 423 -20.20 11.28 -16.12
N THR A 424 -20.91 10.42 -16.83
CA THR A 424 -20.88 8.96 -16.66
C THR A 424 -19.51 8.44 -17.07
N LEU A 425 -19.06 8.74 -18.29
CA LEU A 425 -17.74 8.32 -18.76
C LEU A 425 -16.60 8.82 -17.88
N ARG A 426 -16.67 10.08 -17.46
CA ARG A 426 -15.69 10.66 -16.54
C ARG A 426 -15.69 9.96 -15.18
N GLY A 427 -16.88 9.61 -14.67
CA GLY A 427 -17.03 8.84 -13.43
C GLY A 427 -16.36 7.47 -13.51
N VAL A 428 -16.62 6.72 -14.58
CA VAL A 428 -16.04 5.39 -14.81
C VAL A 428 -14.53 5.46 -15.04
N TYR A 429 -14.05 6.39 -15.87
CA TYR A 429 -12.62 6.61 -16.10
C TYR A 429 -11.88 6.95 -14.81
N ASN A 430 -12.43 7.85 -13.98
CA ASN A 430 -11.86 8.18 -12.67
C ASN A 430 -11.89 6.99 -11.71
N ALA A 431 -12.90 6.13 -11.78
CA ALA A 431 -12.94 4.89 -10.99
C ALA A 431 -11.85 3.89 -11.42
N VAL A 432 -11.57 3.77 -12.73
CA VAL A 432 -10.43 2.98 -13.26
C VAL A 432 -9.11 3.54 -12.74
N LEU A 433 -8.92 4.86 -12.80
CA LEU A 433 -7.73 5.51 -12.26
C LEU A 433 -7.59 5.28 -10.76
N ASP A 434 -8.65 5.43 -9.96
CA ASP A 434 -8.58 5.20 -8.52
C ASP A 434 -8.31 3.72 -8.19
N ALA A 435 -8.90 2.78 -8.94
CA ALA A 435 -8.61 1.35 -8.81
C ALA A 435 -7.15 1.00 -9.16
N TYR A 436 -6.50 1.79 -10.03
CA TYR A 436 -5.10 1.60 -10.40
C TYR A 436 -4.13 2.33 -9.46
N VAL A 437 -4.21 3.67 -9.38
CA VAL A 437 -3.24 4.54 -8.66
C VAL A 437 -3.73 5.09 -7.33
N GLY A 438 -5.02 4.93 -6.98
CA GLY A 438 -5.58 5.42 -5.72
C GLY A 438 -4.90 4.80 -4.49
N ASP A 439 -5.08 5.40 -3.32
CA ASP A 439 -4.50 4.91 -2.04
C ASP A 439 -4.94 3.47 -1.72
N ARG A 440 -6.12 3.07 -2.22
CA ARG A 440 -6.70 1.72 -2.09
C ARG A 440 -6.74 0.96 -3.40
N GLY A 441 -6.23 1.57 -4.48
CA GLY A 441 -6.02 0.90 -5.74
C GLY A 441 -4.81 -0.02 -5.68
N TRP A 442 -4.53 -0.65 -6.81
CA TRP A 442 -3.41 -1.58 -6.96
C TRP A 442 -2.08 -0.99 -6.46
N MET A 443 -1.69 0.18 -6.97
CA MET A 443 -0.40 0.80 -6.65
C MET A 443 -0.31 1.26 -5.19
N GLY A 444 -1.42 1.72 -4.59
CA GLY A 444 -1.47 2.10 -3.18
C GLY A 444 -1.29 0.90 -2.24
N LEU A 445 -2.01 -0.20 -2.50
CA LEU A 445 -1.87 -1.44 -1.72
C LEU A 445 -0.53 -2.13 -1.95
N HIS A 446 -0.01 -2.08 -3.18
CA HIS A 446 1.33 -2.56 -3.50
C HIS A 446 2.40 -1.80 -2.69
N ARG A 447 2.33 -0.46 -2.64
CA ARG A 447 3.24 0.36 -1.83
C ARG A 447 3.25 -0.08 -0.36
N ILE A 448 2.07 -0.21 0.26
CA ILE A 448 1.94 -0.58 1.67
C ILE A 448 2.51 -1.99 1.92
N LYS A 449 2.18 -2.95 1.07
CA LYS A 449 2.68 -4.33 1.22
C LYS A 449 4.20 -4.39 0.99
N ALA A 450 4.71 -3.71 -0.03
CA ALA A 450 6.15 -3.61 -0.29
C ALA A 450 6.90 -2.96 0.88
N TYR A 451 6.38 -1.88 1.47
CA TYR A 451 6.94 -1.27 2.67
C TYR A 451 7.07 -2.29 3.81
N GLY A 452 6.01 -3.04 4.11
CA GLY A 452 6.06 -4.04 5.19
C GLY A 452 7.10 -5.13 4.93
N PHE A 453 7.12 -5.71 3.72
CA PHE A 453 8.11 -6.73 3.37
C PHE A 453 9.55 -6.20 3.44
N LEU A 454 9.79 -4.98 2.96
CA LEU A 454 11.12 -4.39 2.98
C LEU A 454 11.55 -3.98 4.38
N GLU A 455 10.66 -3.44 5.21
CA GLU A 455 10.95 -3.12 6.60
C GLU A 455 11.47 -4.36 7.36
N VAL A 456 10.75 -5.48 7.27
CA VAL A 456 11.19 -6.74 7.88
C VAL A 456 12.50 -7.21 7.26
N ALA A 457 12.62 -7.20 5.93
CA ALA A 457 13.81 -7.69 5.25
C ALA A 457 15.09 -6.95 5.67
N PHE A 458 15.04 -5.61 5.74
CA PHE A 458 16.18 -4.80 6.17
C PHE A 458 16.51 -5.00 7.66
N LYS A 459 15.48 -5.21 8.50
CA LYS A 459 15.67 -5.55 9.92
C LYS A 459 16.33 -6.91 10.14
N VAL A 460 16.08 -7.87 9.24
CA VAL A 460 16.69 -9.22 9.30
C VAL A 460 17.94 -9.35 8.40
N GLY A 461 18.62 -8.24 8.12
CA GLY A 461 19.98 -8.25 7.54
C GLY A 461 20.08 -8.21 6.01
N ARG A 462 18.98 -8.03 5.29
CA ARG A 462 19.02 -7.77 3.84
C ARG A 462 19.32 -6.29 3.59
N GLN A 463 20.27 -5.97 2.70
CA GLN A 463 20.68 -4.58 2.49
C GLN A 463 20.40 -4.03 1.09
N VAL A 464 19.92 -4.84 0.15
CA VAL A 464 19.66 -4.44 -1.24
C VAL A 464 18.26 -4.81 -1.71
N THR A 465 17.65 -3.99 -2.56
CA THR A 465 16.42 -4.33 -3.29
C THR A 465 16.72 -4.96 -4.65
N THR A 466 15.83 -5.81 -5.17
CA THR A 466 15.98 -6.42 -6.50
C THR A 466 15.96 -5.39 -7.64
N GLY A 467 15.38 -4.21 -7.44
CA GLY A 467 15.33 -3.10 -8.41
C GLY A 467 15.78 -1.76 -7.83
N ALA A 468 16.08 -0.79 -8.71
CA ALA A 468 16.46 0.59 -8.42
C ALA A 468 17.69 0.79 -7.51
N ARG A 469 18.42 -0.30 -7.20
CA ARG A 469 19.67 -0.31 -6.41
C ARG A 469 19.57 0.42 -5.07
N PHE A 470 18.43 0.36 -4.38
CA PHE A 470 18.36 0.88 -3.02
C PHE A 470 19.21 0.02 -2.09
N THR A 471 20.20 0.65 -1.45
CA THR A 471 21.11 0.00 -0.50
C THR A 471 21.14 0.71 0.84
N GLY A 472 21.32 -0.02 1.93
CA GLY A 472 21.64 0.56 3.23
C GLY A 472 21.49 -0.41 4.40
N LEU A 473 22.04 -0.01 5.54
CA LEU A 473 21.98 -0.73 6.80
C LEU A 473 20.61 -0.56 7.46
N PHE A 474 20.36 -1.34 8.51
CA PHE A 474 19.19 -1.20 9.37
C PHE A 474 18.99 0.25 9.86
N LYS A 475 20.07 0.91 10.30
CA LYS A 475 20.02 2.30 10.81
C LYS A 475 19.69 3.35 9.75
N ASP A 476 19.94 3.06 8.48
CA ASP A 476 19.71 3.99 7.36
C ASP A 476 18.23 4.11 7.00
N ARG A 477 17.40 3.18 7.52
CA ARG A 477 15.95 3.09 7.26
C ARG A 477 15.63 3.17 5.77
N THR A 478 16.41 2.48 4.94
CA THR A 478 16.29 2.56 3.46
C THR A 478 14.89 2.24 2.95
N TRP A 479 14.14 1.38 3.64
CA TRP A 479 12.73 1.10 3.32
C TRP A 479 11.82 2.36 3.36
N ASP A 480 12.13 3.36 4.19
CA ASP A 480 11.40 4.65 4.21
C ASP A 480 11.64 5.50 2.96
N LYS A 481 12.84 5.37 2.35
CA LYS A 481 13.19 6.00 1.08
C LYS A 481 12.46 5.31 -0.07
N VAL A 482 12.46 3.97 -0.07
CA VAL A 482 11.72 3.17 -1.07
C VAL A 482 10.23 3.49 -1.02
N ASP A 483 9.63 3.60 0.16
CA ASP A 483 8.22 4.01 0.30
C ASP A 483 7.93 5.40 -0.28
N GLY A 484 8.83 6.36 -0.05
CA GLY A 484 8.73 7.69 -0.64
C GLY A 484 8.76 7.64 -2.17
N GLU A 485 9.68 6.86 -2.74
CA GLU A 485 9.79 6.67 -4.19
C GLU A 485 8.57 5.95 -4.78
N LEU A 486 8.04 4.94 -4.08
CA LEU A 486 6.80 4.25 -4.47
C LEU A 486 5.57 5.18 -4.39
N ALA A 487 5.54 6.13 -3.45
CA ALA A 487 4.50 7.15 -3.40
C ALA A 487 4.63 8.12 -4.58
N THR A 488 5.83 8.62 -4.86
CA THR A 488 6.11 9.53 -5.98
C THR A 488 5.75 8.89 -7.32
N VAL A 489 6.24 7.68 -7.61
CA VAL A 489 6.00 7.00 -8.89
C VAL A 489 4.51 6.67 -9.11
N ARG A 490 3.74 6.56 -8.03
CA ARG A 490 2.28 6.38 -8.10
C ARG A 490 1.59 7.68 -8.47
N GLU A 491 1.99 8.81 -7.88
CA GLU A 491 1.45 10.12 -8.28
C GLU A 491 1.87 10.51 -9.71
N GLU A 492 3.08 10.15 -10.16
CA GLU A 492 3.52 10.34 -11.57
C GLU A 492 2.60 9.67 -12.60
N ARG A 493 1.87 8.62 -12.20
CA ARG A 493 0.90 7.91 -13.04
C ARG A 493 -0.45 8.57 -13.11
N ARG A 494 -0.73 9.55 -12.25
CA ARG A 494 -2.02 10.23 -12.22
C ARG A 494 -2.03 11.31 -13.30
N PRO A 495 -2.82 11.17 -14.38
CA PRO A 495 -2.96 12.22 -15.36
C PRO A 495 -3.69 13.43 -14.74
N PRO A 496 -3.57 14.64 -15.32
CA PRO A 496 -4.22 15.86 -14.83
C PRO A 496 -5.72 15.86 -15.16
N VAL A 497 -6.44 14.82 -14.74
CA VAL A 497 -7.90 14.77 -14.82
C VAL A 497 -8.50 15.28 -13.51
N GLY A 498 -9.70 15.86 -13.60
CA GLY A 498 -10.41 16.36 -12.42
C GLY A 498 -10.51 15.32 -11.30
N ALA A 499 -10.50 15.78 -10.05
CA ALA A 499 -10.52 14.90 -8.88
C ALA A 499 -11.64 13.85 -8.97
N PRO A 500 -11.44 12.62 -8.44
CA PRO A 500 -12.44 11.55 -8.46
C PRO A 500 -13.54 11.87 -7.45
N VAL A 501 -14.36 12.86 -7.80
CA VAL A 501 -15.48 13.37 -7.05
C VAL A 501 -16.71 13.25 -7.93
N VAL A 502 -17.74 12.67 -7.35
CA VAL A 502 -19.06 12.52 -7.92
C VAL A 502 -19.96 13.56 -7.26
N PHE A 503 -20.87 14.17 -8.02
CA PHE A 503 -21.84 15.10 -7.46
C PHE A 503 -23.19 14.43 -7.32
N GLY A 504 -23.83 14.58 -6.17
CA GLY A 504 -25.16 14.05 -5.92
C GLY A 504 -26.11 15.11 -5.38
N THR A 505 -27.41 14.87 -5.51
CA THR A 505 -28.44 15.76 -4.95
C THR A 505 -29.17 15.05 -3.82
N ALA A 506 -29.06 15.58 -2.60
CA ALA A 506 -29.76 15.05 -1.44
C ALA A 506 -31.27 15.17 -1.66
N ARG A 507 -32.01 14.06 -1.52
CA ARG A 507 -33.47 14.04 -1.49
C ARG A 507 -33.98 14.27 -0.07
N ARG A 508 -35.28 14.57 0.06
CA ARG A 508 -35.88 14.75 1.40
C ARG A 508 -35.81 13.43 2.17
N GLY A 509 -35.14 13.44 3.31
CA GLY A 509 -34.91 12.26 4.15
C GLY A 509 -35.83 12.18 5.37
N ARG A 510 -35.74 11.06 6.09
CA ARG A 510 -36.47 10.82 7.35
C ARG A 510 -35.52 11.00 8.54
N VAL A 511 -35.97 11.68 9.59
CA VAL A 511 -35.24 11.80 10.86
C VAL A 511 -36.07 11.14 11.95
N VAL A 512 -35.46 10.19 12.67
CA VAL A 512 -36.05 9.51 13.82
C VAL A 512 -35.31 9.99 15.06
N THR A 513 -36.05 10.45 16.06
CA THR A 513 -35.50 10.98 17.31
C THR A 513 -35.95 10.08 18.45
N GLY A 514 -35.00 9.52 19.20
CA GLY A 514 -35.27 8.77 20.43
C GLY A 514 -35.51 9.69 21.61
N GLU A 515 -36.04 9.14 22.70
CA GLU A 515 -36.44 9.90 23.90
C GLU A 515 -35.30 10.70 24.54
N SER A 516 -34.06 10.22 24.45
CA SER A 516 -32.89 10.93 24.99
C SER A 516 -32.37 12.07 24.11
N GLY A 517 -33.13 12.49 23.08
CA GLY A 517 -32.72 13.52 22.12
C GLY A 517 -31.69 13.07 21.08
N SER A 518 -31.25 11.81 21.12
CA SER A 518 -30.45 11.21 20.05
C SER A 518 -31.30 11.02 18.80
N TRP A 519 -30.70 11.16 17.63
CA TRP A 519 -31.42 11.05 16.38
C TRP A 519 -30.61 10.32 15.31
N THR A 520 -31.33 9.70 14.38
CA THR A 520 -30.78 9.04 13.19
C THR A 520 -31.49 9.58 11.96
N CYS A 521 -30.72 9.92 10.93
CA CYS A 521 -31.23 10.42 9.66
C CYS A 521 -31.01 9.39 8.55
N TYR A 522 -32.06 9.14 7.77
CA TYR A 522 -32.06 8.29 6.58
C TYR A 522 -32.16 9.20 5.35
N LEU A 523 -31.14 9.20 4.52
CA LEU A 523 -30.99 10.12 3.39
C LEU A 523 -30.71 9.34 2.11
N ASP A 524 -31.53 9.58 1.08
CA ASP A 524 -31.27 9.14 -0.27
C ASP A 524 -30.62 10.29 -1.07
N ILE A 525 -29.59 9.98 -1.83
CA ILE A 525 -28.85 10.93 -2.66
C ILE A 525 -28.96 10.50 -4.11
N ASP A 526 -29.51 11.35 -4.96
CA ASP A 526 -29.58 11.11 -6.40
C ASP A 526 -28.21 11.30 -7.04
N VAL A 527 -27.74 10.27 -7.72
CA VAL A 527 -26.45 10.22 -8.44
C VAL A 527 -26.63 9.78 -9.89
N THR A 528 -27.86 9.88 -10.41
CA THR A 528 -28.21 9.48 -11.78
C THR A 528 -27.31 10.18 -12.81
N GLY A 529 -26.75 9.41 -13.76
CA GLY A 529 -25.89 9.94 -14.83
C GLY A 529 -24.48 10.36 -14.38
N GLN A 530 -24.03 9.95 -13.19
CA GLN A 530 -22.70 10.25 -12.68
C GLN A 530 -21.70 9.09 -12.78
N GLY A 531 -22.09 7.97 -13.41
CA GLY A 531 -21.21 6.80 -13.58
C GLY A 531 -20.76 6.17 -12.27
N VAL A 532 -21.64 6.14 -11.26
CA VAL A 532 -21.31 5.60 -9.93
C VAL A 532 -21.45 4.10 -9.91
N HIS A 533 -20.32 3.38 -9.85
CA HIS A 533 -20.31 1.93 -9.65
C HIS A 533 -19.71 1.57 -8.29
N HIS A 534 -20.55 1.04 -7.41
CA HIS A 534 -20.15 0.55 -6.09
C HIS A 534 -20.72 -0.85 -5.85
N LEU A 535 -20.09 -1.58 -4.96
CA LEU A 535 -20.53 -2.89 -4.50
C LEU A 535 -21.20 -2.78 -3.12
N PRO A 536 -22.05 -3.74 -2.74
CA PRO A 536 -22.57 -3.83 -1.38
C PRO A 536 -21.41 -3.84 -0.36
N GLY A 537 -21.58 -3.08 0.72
CA GLY A 537 -20.57 -2.90 1.76
C GLY A 537 -19.56 -1.78 1.51
N ASP A 538 -19.55 -1.17 0.32
CA ASP A 538 -18.75 0.03 0.05
C ASP A 538 -19.16 1.21 0.93
N ARG A 539 -18.24 2.16 1.06
CA ARG A 539 -18.47 3.42 1.74
C ARG A 539 -18.54 4.56 0.73
N VAL A 540 -19.13 5.66 1.17
CA VAL A 540 -19.04 6.95 0.48
C VAL A 540 -18.48 7.99 1.43
N GLY A 541 -17.48 8.72 0.97
CA GLY A 541 -17.01 9.94 1.59
C GLY A 541 -17.92 11.09 1.20
N VAL A 542 -18.31 11.92 2.18
CA VAL A 542 -19.05 13.18 1.96
C VAL A 542 -18.18 14.35 2.41
N LEU A 543 -17.97 15.34 1.56
CA LEU A 543 -17.40 16.63 1.98
C LEU A 543 -18.46 17.45 2.69
N ALA A 544 -18.31 17.57 4.00
CA ALA A 544 -19.25 18.33 4.83
C ALA A 544 -18.97 19.84 4.77
N GLU A 545 -19.96 20.59 5.27
CA GLU A 545 -19.91 22.04 5.44
C GLU A 545 -20.24 22.41 6.89
N ASN A 546 -19.49 23.38 7.43
CA ASN A 546 -19.82 23.96 8.73
C ASN A 546 -21.18 24.66 8.69
N ASP A 547 -21.85 24.68 9.83
CA ASP A 547 -23.11 25.41 9.99
C ASP A 547 -22.90 26.93 10.12
N ASP A 548 -23.91 27.71 9.73
CA ASP A 548 -23.83 29.17 9.70
C ASP A 548 -23.54 29.78 11.07
N ASP A 549 -23.98 29.13 12.16
CA ASP A 549 -23.68 29.60 13.52
C ASP A 549 -22.19 29.47 13.84
N LEU A 550 -21.59 28.30 13.59
CA LEU A 550 -20.16 28.09 13.78
C LEU A 550 -19.31 29.02 12.92
N VAL A 551 -19.68 29.21 11.65
CA VAL A 551 -19.00 30.15 10.74
C VAL A 551 -19.11 31.57 11.28
N ARG A 552 -20.31 32.05 11.63
CA ARG A 552 -20.55 33.40 12.16
C ARG A 552 -19.73 33.67 13.43
N ARG A 553 -19.67 32.71 14.36
CA ARG A 553 -18.87 32.82 15.59
C ARG A 553 -17.38 32.90 15.30
N THR A 554 -16.92 32.15 14.30
CA THR A 554 -15.51 32.14 13.89
C THR A 554 -15.13 33.44 13.16
N VAL A 555 -16.00 33.97 12.29
CA VAL A 555 -15.82 35.30 11.67
C VAL A 555 -15.72 36.39 12.74
N ALA A 556 -16.61 36.36 13.73
CA ALA A 556 -16.58 37.32 14.84
C ALA A 556 -15.28 37.21 15.65
N ALA A 557 -14.83 35.98 15.96
CA ALA A 557 -13.58 35.74 16.68
C ALA A 557 -12.32 36.14 15.88
N LEU A 558 -12.40 36.16 14.54
CA LEU A 558 -11.35 36.67 13.65
C LEU A 558 -11.39 38.19 13.46
N GLN A 559 -12.39 38.87 14.04
CA GLN A 559 -12.66 40.30 13.85
C GLN A 559 -12.75 40.69 12.37
N ALA A 560 -13.44 39.84 11.59
CA ALA A 560 -13.62 39.99 10.16
C ALA A 560 -15.09 40.28 9.80
N THR A 561 -15.31 40.77 8.59
CA THR A 561 -16.64 40.89 7.97
C THR A 561 -17.09 39.55 7.38
N GLY A 562 -16.14 38.74 6.91
CA GLY A 562 -16.34 37.46 6.21
C GLY A 562 -16.22 37.56 4.69
N ASP A 563 -16.13 38.77 4.13
CA ASP A 563 -16.06 39.01 2.69
C ASP A 563 -14.60 39.20 2.20
N GLU A 564 -13.64 39.13 3.13
CA GLU A 564 -12.21 39.24 2.83
C GLU A 564 -11.77 38.10 1.92
N LEU A 565 -11.03 38.42 0.85
CA LEU A 565 -10.48 37.43 -0.07
C LEU A 565 -9.19 36.82 0.50
N VAL A 566 -9.22 35.52 0.76
CA VAL A 566 -8.09 34.78 1.32
C VAL A 566 -7.44 33.92 0.23
N PRO A 567 -6.13 34.06 -0.03
CA PRO A 567 -5.40 33.20 -0.96
C PRO A 567 -5.32 31.73 -0.52
N LEU A 568 -5.38 30.82 -1.48
CA LEU A 568 -5.41 29.38 -1.23
C LEU A 568 -4.06 28.70 -1.46
N THR A 569 -3.66 27.83 -0.52
CA THR A 569 -2.55 26.89 -0.73
C THR A 569 -2.94 25.81 -1.76
N PRO A 570 -1.98 25.08 -2.35
CA PRO A 570 -2.29 23.98 -3.27
C PRO A 570 -3.26 22.93 -2.67
N GLU A 571 -3.09 22.59 -1.39
CA GLU A 571 -4.00 21.70 -0.66
C GLU A 571 -5.44 22.22 -0.65
N TRP A 572 -5.60 23.52 -0.38
CA TRP A 572 -6.90 24.18 -0.38
C TRP A 572 -7.51 24.29 -1.78
N ARG A 573 -6.72 24.57 -2.82
CA ARG A 573 -7.18 24.61 -4.21
C ARG A 573 -7.77 23.27 -4.64
N THR A 574 -7.06 22.17 -4.36
CA THR A 574 -7.56 20.81 -4.63
C THR A 574 -8.83 20.50 -3.84
N ALA A 575 -8.89 20.88 -2.57
CA ALA A 575 -10.07 20.65 -1.73
C ALA A 575 -11.30 21.44 -2.19
N VAL A 576 -11.11 22.65 -2.71
CA VAL A 576 -12.18 23.51 -3.24
C VAL A 576 -12.65 23.02 -4.61
N ALA A 577 -11.74 22.65 -5.51
CA ALA A 577 -12.09 22.08 -6.82
C ALA A 577 -12.92 20.78 -6.71
N GLY A 578 -12.79 20.07 -5.59
CA GLY A 578 -13.63 18.91 -5.27
C GLY A 578 -15.03 19.24 -4.74
N ARG A 579 -15.45 20.51 -4.67
CA ARG A 579 -16.76 20.91 -4.13
C ARG A 579 -17.75 21.27 -5.23
N ALA A 580 -19.00 20.89 -5.03
CA ALA A 580 -20.08 21.15 -5.99
C ALA A 580 -20.23 22.65 -6.24
N GLY A 581 -20.15 23.06 -7.50
CA GLY A 581 -20.25 24.46 -7.90
C GLY A 581 -18.94 25.26 -7.80
N PHE A 582 -17.81 24.61 -7.52
CA PHE A 582 -16.50 25.24 -7.46
C PHE A 582 -15.56 24.62 -8.50
N GLY A 583 -14.78 25.47 -9.18
CA GLY A 583 -13.71 25.05 -10.09
C GLY A 583 -12.33 25.32 -9.48
N GLU A 584 -11.34 25.53 -10.33
CA GLU A 584 -10.04 26.05 -9.89
C GLU A 584 -10.18 27.51 -9.49
N VAL A 585 -9.86 27.81 -8.24
CA VAL A 585 -9.98 29.14 -7.66
C VAL A 585 -8.73 29.42 -6.82
N ASP A 586 -8.15 30.61 -6.94
CA ASP A 586 -6.94 31.00 -6.19
C ASP A 586 -7.24 31.74 -4.88
N VAL A 587 -8.43 32.36 -4.78
CA VAL A 587 -8.87 33.14 -3.61
C VAL A 587 -10.33 32.86 -3.27
N LEU A 588 -10.70 32.83 -1.99
CA LEU A 588 -12.10 32.70 -1.57
C LEU A 588 -12.46 33.73 -0.50
N PRO A 589 -13.73 34.21 -0.47
CA PRO A 589 -14.24 34.93 0.69
C PRO A 589 -14.07 34.10 1.96
N LEU A 590 -13.60 34.73 3.04
CA LEU A 590 -13.30 34.08 4.31
C LEU A 590 -14.50 33.28 4.84
N ARG A 591 -15.73 33.78 4.69
CA ARG A 591 -16.96 33.07 5.07
C ARG A 591 -17.11 31.73 4.35
N THR A 592 -16.86 31.70 3.05
CA THR A 592 -16.91 30.49 2.23
C THR A 592 -15.77 29.53 2.62
N LEU A 593 -14.57 30.07 2.84
CA LEU A 593 -13.43 29.30 3.31
C LEU A 593 -13.70 28.63 4.66
N LEU A 594 -14.26 29.36 5.63
CA LEU A 594 -14.65 28.85 6.95
C LEU A 594 -15.74 27.78 6.85
N ARG A 595 -16.65 27.88 5.88
CA ARG A 595 -17.65 26.83 5.62
C ARG A 595 -16.99 25.50 5.24
N PHE A 596 -15.82 25.56 4.61
CA PHE A 596 -15.06 24.41 4.11
C PHE A 596 -13.89 23.99 5.01
N ALA A 597 -13.57 24.76 6.06
CA ALA A 597 -12.43 24.53 6.94
C ALA A 597 -12.73 23.52 8.04
N ARG A 598 -11.70 22.80 8.50
CA ARG A 598 -11.82 21.95 9.69
C ARG A 598 -11.78 22.78 10.96
N LEU A 599 -12.94 23.29 11.39
CA LEU A 599 -13.07 24.19 12.55
C LEU A 599 -13.22 23.45 13.89
N ARG A 600 -13.53 22.16 13.86
CA ARG A 600 -13.74 21.34 15.06
C ARG A 600 -13.51 19.83 14.82
N PRO A 601 -13.08 19.08 15.85
CA PRO A 601 -12.34 19.59 17.01
C PRO A 601 -10.95 20.11 16.58
N ILE A 602 -10.29 20.93 17.42
CA ILE A 602 -8.91 21.34 17.15
C ILE A 602 -7.96 20.15 17.33
N GLY A 603 -7.39 19.70 16.21
CA GLY A 603 -6.40 18.63 16.20
C GLY A 603 -5.01 19.09 16.65
N ARG A 604 -4.17 18.14 17.09
CA ARG A 604 -2.83 18.41 17.65
C ARG A 604 -1.95 19.26 16.74
N GLU A 605 -1.95 19.01 15.44
CA GLU A 605 -1.08 19.73 14.51
C GLU A 605 -1.53 21.19 14.35
N VAL A 606 -2.84 21.44 14.29
CA VAL A 606 -3.39 22.80 14.31
C VAL A 606 -3.07 23.48 15.63
N ALA A 607 -3.22 22.78 16.76
CA ALA A 607 -2.90 23.30 18.08
C ALA A 607 -1.43 23.74 18.20
N LYS A 608 -0.50 22.92 17.70
CA LYS A 608 0.95 23.25 17.63
C LYS A 608 1.24 24.41 16.69
N ARG A 609 0.55 24.51 15.55
CA ARG A 609 0.68 25.66 14.63
C ARG A 609 0.24 26.95 15.34
N LEU A 610 -0.90 26.91 16.03
CA LEU A 610 -1.43 28.05 16.79
C LEU A 610 -0.50 28.48 17.94
N ILE A 611 0.15 27.55 18.65
CA ILE A 611 1.19 27.88 19.64
C ILE A 611 2.32 28.70 19.01
N ARG A 612 2.77 28.35 17.80
CA ARG A 612 3.88 29.06 17.16
C ARG A 612 3.54 30.49 16.75
N LEU A 613 2.25 30.84 16.70
CA LEU A 613 1.80 32.18 16.37
C LEU A 613 1.84 33.11 17.59
N THR A 614 1.83 32.57 18.81
CA THR A 614 1.67 33.39 20.02
C THR A 614 2.26 32.77 21.28
N ALA A 615 2.83 33.62 22.14
CA ALA A 615 3.34 33.23 23.45
C ALA A 615 2.24 33.07 24.53
N VAL A 616 0.95 32.99 24.16
CA VAL A 616 -0.16 32.84 25.11
C VAL A 616 0.00 31.57 25.95
N GLY A 617 0.43 31.73 27.19
CA GLY A 617 0.60 30.61 28.13
C GLY A 617 -0.68 29.83 28.42
N ALA A 618 -1.86 30.45 28.31
CA ALA A 618 -3.13 29.76 28.54
C ALA A 618 -3.43 28.68 27.49
N TRP A 619 -3.25 28.97 26.19
CA TRP A 619 -3.41 27.95 25.15
C TRP A 619 -2.32 26.88 25.24
N GLN A 620 -1.08 27.30 25.49
CA GLN A 620 0.03 26.39 25.72
C GLN A 620 -0.31 25.38 26.82
N ARG A 621 -0.89 25.82 27.95
CA ARG A 621 -1.37 24.92 29.02
C ARG A 621 -2.45 23.94 28.56
N VAL A 622 -3.41 24.36 27.74
CA VAL A 622 -4.46 23.46 27.18
C VAL A 622 -3.83 22.36 26.32
N VAL A 623 -2.91 22.73 25.44
CA VAL A 623 -2.21 21.79 24.56
C VAL A 623 -1.26 20.91 25.38
N ASP A 624 -0.62 21.46 26.40
CA ASP A 624 0.23 20.69 27.29
C ASP A 624 -0.55 19.64 28.07
N ALA A 625 -1.76 20.00 28.47
CA ALA A 625 -2.76 19.15 29.09
C ALA A 625 -3.45 18.16 28.14
N ARG A 626 -3.21 18.24 26.83
CA ARG A 626 -3.84 17.37 25.81
C ARG A 626 -5.37 17.49 25.76
N MET A 627 -5.88 18.69 25.97
CA MET A 627 -7.32 18.98 25.98
C MET A 627 -7.77 19.80 24.76
N GLU A 628 -6.92 19.97 23.75
CA GLU A 628 -7.22 20.77 22.55
C GLU A 628 -8.44 20.26 21.75
N ASP A 629 -8.74 18.96 21.84
CA ASP A 629 -9.85 18.33 21.12
C ASP A 629 -11.24 18.73 21.64
N GLN A 630 -11.31 19.34 22.83
CA GLN A 630 -12.54 19.90 23.40
C GLN A 630 -12.88 21.31 22.88
N TRP A 631 -11.96 21.91 22.12
CA TRP A 631 -12.05 23.27 21.64
C TRP A 631 -12.48 23.33 20.17
N GLU A 632 -13.26 24.35 19.84
CA GLU A 632 -13.54 24.75 18.45
C GLU A 632 -12.68 25.99 18.13
N LEU A 633 -12.40 26.24 16.84
CA LEU A 633 -11.46 27.30 16.45
C LEU A 633 -11.81 28.67 17.05
N TRP A 634 -13.08 29.07 17.02
CA TRP A 634 -13.52 30.36 17.54
C TRP A 634 -13.27 30.51 19.06
N ASP A 635 -13.34 29.42 19.85
CA ASP A 635 -12.99 29.45 21.27
C ASP A 635 -11.49 29.77 21.44
N VAL A 636 -10.65 29.08 20.66
CA VAL A 636 -9.19 29.25 20.71
C VAL A 636 -8.80 30.64 20.27
N LEU A 637 -9.38 31.16 19.18
CA LEU A 637 -9.11 32.50 18.69
C LEU A 637 -9.43 33.58 19.73
N ASN A 638 -10.55 33.45 20.44
CA ASN A 638 -10.88 34.36 21.54
C ASN A 638 -9.86 34.28 22.68
N LEU A 639 -9.36 33.07 23.00
CA LEU A 639 -8.30 32.88 24.00
C LEU A 639 -6.98 33.52 23.55
N LEU A 640 -6.62 33.40 22.27
CA LEU A 640 -5.41 34.02 21.72
C LEU A 640 -5.52 35.55 21.72
N TYR A 641 -6.69 36.09 21.33
CA TYR A 641 -6.96 37.52 21.35
C TYR A 641 -6.88 38.09 22.78
N ALA A 642 -7.52 37.43 23.74
CA ALA A 642 -7.46 37.85 25.15
C ALA A 642 -6.03 37.80 25.72
N GLY A 643 -5.15 36.94 25.17
CA GLY A 643 -3.73 36.89 25.49
C GLY A 643 -2.84 37.81 24.64
N GLY A 644 -3.42 38.73 23.86
CA GLY A 644 -2.68 39.78 23.15
C GLY A 644 -2.25 39.45 21.72
N TYR A 645 -2.66 38.32 21.14
CA TYR A 645 -2.40 38.02 19.74
C TYR A 645 -3.39 38.74 18.80
N ASP A 646 -2.88 39.39 17.76
CA ASP A 646 -3.71 39.97 16.70
C ASP A 646 -4.24 38.88 15.76
N VAL A 647 -5.45 38.40 16.04
CA VAL A 647 -6.17 37.40 15.25
C VAL A 647 -6.45 37.83 13.82
N THR A 648 -6.42 39.13 13.50
CA THR A 648 -6.67 39.62 12.13
C THR A 648 -5.54 39.27 11.17
N ARG A 649 -4.34 38.96 11.68
CA ARG A 649 -3.21 38.51 10.87
C ARG A 649 -3.51 37.21 10.12
N LEU A 650 -4.36 36.34 10.66
CA LEU A 650 -4.67 35.06 10.03
C LEU A 650 -5.24 35.22 8.62
N TRP A 651 -6.06 36.24 8.37
CA TRP A 651 -6.66 36.50 7.05
C TRP A 651 -5.99 37.64 6.27
N LYS A 652 -5.18 38.48 6.92
CA LYS A 652 -4.39 39.55 6.26
C LYS A 652 -3.04 39.08 5.71
N ALA A 653 -2.46 38.02 6.27
CA ALA A 653 -1.12 37.57 5.95
C ALA A 653 -1.02 36.89 4.57
N ASP A 654 0.10 37.10 3.88
CA ASP A 654 0.42 36.42 2.61
C ASP A 654 0.77 34.94 2.81
N LEU A 655 0.62 34.10 1.78
CA LEU A 655 0.93 32.66 1.85
C LEU A 655 2.40 32.33 2.19
N ARG A 656 3.31 33.30 2.11
CA ARG A 656 4.70 33.18 2.58
C ARG A 656 4.83 33.32 4.09
N GLU A 657 3.89 34.00 4.75
CA GLU A 657 3.90 34.21 6.19
C GLU A 657 3.31 33.00 6.93
N LYS A 658 3.77 32.77 8.17
CA LYS A 658 3.34 31.61 8.97
C LYS A 658 1.89 31.72 9.45
N ASP A 659 1.38 32.94 9.56
CA ASP A 659 0.06 33.28 10.07
C ASP A 659 -1.06 33.01 9.05
N ALA A 660 -0.75 32.91 7.75
CA ALA A 660 -1.79 32.77 6.73
C ALA A 660 -2.75 31.61 7.01
N PHE A 661 -4.07 31.90 6.99
CA PHE A 661 -5.12 30.99 7.45
C PHE A 661 -5.00 29.60 6.82
N CYS A 662 -4.82 29.53 5.50
CA CYS A 662 -4.72 28.27 4.74
C CYS A 662 -3.45 27.45 5.06
N ARG A 663 -2.47 28.01 5.76
CA ARG A 663 -1.31 27.26 6.30
C ARG A 663 -1.55 26.75 7.72
N VAL A 664 -2.39 27.43 8.48
CA VAL A 664 -2.68 27.10 9.88
C VAL A 664 -3.82 26.08 9.95
N ILE A 665 -4.94 26.37 9.27
CA ILE A 665 -6.18 25.61 9.31
C ILE A 665 -6.36 24.79 8.01
N PRO A 666 -6.46 23.45 8.09
CA PRO A 666 -6.67 22.61 6.92
C PRO A 666 -8.13 22.63 6.45
N PRO A 667 -8.41 22.26 5.18
CA PRO A 667 -9.77 22.03 4.71
C PRO A 667 -10.41 20.83 5.43
N GLU A 668 -11.74 20.81 5.46
CA GLU A 668 -12.53 19.68 5.98
C GLU A 668 -12.35 18.46 5.06
N PRO A 669 -11.92 17.31 5.59
CA PRO A 669 -11.76 16.09 4.80
C PRO A 669 -13.10 15.40 4.50
N PHE A 670 -13.08 14.42 3.59
CA PHE A 670 -14.24 13.55 3.37
C PHE A 670 -14.58 12.76 4.64
N ARG A 671 -15.85 12.79 5.07
CA ARG A 671 -16.35 11.92 6.14
C ARG A 671 -16.97 10.66 5.55
N LEU A 672 -16.50 9.50 5.97
CA LEU A 672 -16.99 8.21 5.48
C LEU A 672 -18.31 7.80 6.13
N TYR A 673 -19.18 7.22 5.32
CA TYR A 673 -20.42 6.55 5.70
C TYR A 673 -20.55 5.24 4.91
N SER A 674 -21.02 4.16 5.54
CA SER A 674 -21.34 2.92 4.82
C SER A 674 -22.57 3.14 3.93
N ILE A 675 -22.49 2.69 2.68
CA ILE A 675 -23.58 2.80 1.72
C ILE A 675 -24.66 1.78 2.09
N ALA A 676 -25.90 2.25 2.20
CA ALA A 676 -27.06 1.48 2.65
C ALA A 676 -28.04 1.11 1.53
N SER A 677 -27.54 1.12 0.30
CA SER A 677 -28.23 0.69 -0.92
C SER A 677 -27.31 -0.23 -1.72
N ALA A 678 -27.86 -0.91 -2.72
CA ALA A 678 -27.09 -1.66 -3.71
C ALA A 678 -27.74 -1.47 -5.09
N PRO A 679 -26.98 -1.14 -6.14
CA PRO A 679 -27.50 -1.14 -7.50
C PRO A 679 -27.69 -2.58 -7.99
N PRO A 680 -28.51 -2.79 -9.03
CA PRO A 680 -28.52 -4.06 -9.76
C PRO A 680 -27.09 -4.42 -10.24
N PRO A 681 -26.75 -5.72 -10.30
CA PRO A 681 -25.44 -6.15 -10.79
C PRO A 681 -25.14 -5.62 -12.19
N GLY A 682 -23.99 -4.95 -12.35
CA GLY A 682 -23.53 -4.41 -13.65
C GLY A 682 -24.11 -3.05 -14.02
N GLU A 683 -25.05 -2.51 -13.26
CA GLU A 683 -25.66 -1.21 -13.53
C GLU A 683 -25.04 -0.08 -12.70
N ALA A 684 -25.09 1.14 -13.23
CA ALA A 684 -24.72 2.34 -12.48
C ALA A 684 -25.76 2.64 -11.39
N ALA A 685 -25.29 3.06 -10.22
CA ALA A 685 -26.18 3.50 -9.16
C ALA A 685 -26.90 4.79 -9.57
N THR A 686 -28.22 4.83 -9.36
CA THR A 686 -29.04 6.05 -9.49
C THR A 686 -29.25 6.74 -8.14
N THR A 687 -29.15 5.99 -7.04
CA THR A 687 -29.35 6.48 -5.68
C THR A 687 -28.34 5.86 -4.71
N LEU A 688 -27.77 6.68 -3.84
CA LEU A 688 -27.02 6.24 -2.67
C LEU A 688 -27.81 6.51 -1.40
N ARG A 689 -28.09 5.48 -0.60
CA ARG A 689 -28.75 5.62 0.70
C ARG A 689 -27.73 5.68 1.83
N LEU A 690 -27.93 6.59 2.78
CA LEU A 690 -27.12 6.73 3.99
C LEU A 690 -27.99 6.61 5.25
N VAL A 691 -27.42 5.99 6.29
CA VAL A 691 -27.96 6.01 7.67
C VAL A 691 -26.97 6.75 8.56
N VAL A 692 -27.39 7.90 9.09
CA VAL A 692 -26.53 8.86 9.76
C VAL A 692 -26.98 9.06 11.20
N ALA A 693 -26.20 8.55 12.16
CA ALA A 693 -26.40 8.88 13.57
C ALA A 693 -25.92 10.31 13.88
N GLY A 694 -26.72 11.05 14.64
CA GLY A 694 -26.39 12.38 15.11
C GLY A 694 -25.31 12.37 16.19
N LEU A 695 -24.22 13.12 15.97
CA LEU A 695 -23.19 13.35 16.97
C LEU A 695 -23.43 14.68 17.69
N GLY A 696 -23.93 14.64 18.92
CA GLY A 696 -23.99 15.76 19.85
C GLY A 696 -23.49 15.33 21.23
N TYR A 697 -22.71 16.17 21.89
CA TYR A 697 -22.17 15.89 23.22
C TYR A 697 -21.86 17.20 23.96
N THR A 698 -21.87 17.16 25.29
CA THR A 698 -21.34 18.23 26.12
C THR A 698 -19.86 17.93 26.39
N SER A 699 -18.94 18.85 26.08
CA SER A 699 -17.54 18.71 26.53
C SER A 699 -17.50 18.68 28.06
N ALA A 700 -16.64 17.88 28.70
CA ALA A 700 -16.52 17.97 30.16
C ALA A 700 -15.83 19.27 30.58
N ARG A 701 -16.12 19.63 31.83
CA ARG A 701 -15.40 20.66 32.56
C ARG A 701 -14.08 20.09 33.06
N THR A 702 -12.98 20.73 32.72
CA THR A 702 -11.63 20.43 33.24
C THR A 702 -11.01 21.71 33.81
N PRO A 703 -9.84 21.66 34.48
CA PRO A 703 -9.11 22.88 34.84
C PRO A 703 -8.76 23.76 33.62
N TRP A 704 -8.81 23.20 32.41
CA TRP A 704 -8.40 23.84 31.16
C TRP A 704 -9.50 23.87 30.09
N SER A 705 -10.74 23.53 30.42
CA SER A 705 -11.88 23.54 29.49
C SER A 705 -13.21 23.70 30.24
N TYR A 706 -14.22 24.23 29.55
CA TYR A 706 -15.55 24.43 30.11
C TYR A 706 -16.56 23.48 29.47
N ALA A 707 -17.63 23.20 30.21
CA ALA A 707 -18.74 22.43 29.66
C ALA A 707 -19.48 23.23 28.57
N ARG A 708 -19.51 22.69 27.35
CA ARG A 708 -20.18 23.31 26.20
C ARG A 708 -20.84 22.24 25.35
N GLU A 709 -22.02 22.55 24.84
CA GLU A 709 -22.68 21.75 23.82
C GLU A 709 -21.87 21.81 22.51
N ARG A 710 -21.52 20.63 21.99
CA ARG A 710 -20.76 20.42 20.77
C ARG A 710 -21.54 19.54 19.80
N ARG A 711 -21.29 19.73 18.51
CA ARG A 711 -21.98 19.05 17.42
C ARG A 711 -20.97 18.50 16.42
N GLY A 712 -21.27 17.36 15.80
CA GLY A 712 -20.50 16.86 14.66
C GLY A 712 -20.84 17.64 13.39
N THR A 713 -19.81 18.06 12.64
CA THR A 713 -19.95 18.80 11.38
C THR A 713 -20.73 18.00 10.33
N ALA A 714 -20.25 16.81 9.97
CA ALA A 714 -20.85 16.00 8.91
C ALA A 714 -22.26 15.49 9.22
N SER A 715 -22.52 14.98 10.44
CA SER A 715 -23.85 14.48 10.80
C SER A 715 -24.91 15.58 10.72
N HIS A 716 -24.61 16.77 11.26
CA HIS A 716 -25.56 17.89 11.22
C HIS A 716 -25.70 18.49 9.83
N PHE A 717 -24.63 18.52 9.03
CA PHE A 717 -24.70 18.89 7.62
C PHE A 717 -25.66 17.98 6.85
N LEU A 718 -25.52 16.65 6.99
CA LEU A 718 -26.39 15.69 6.32
C LEU A 718 -27.83 15.74 6.82
N ARG A 719 -28.06 16.00 8.11
CA ARG A 719 -29.41 16.25 8.63
C ARG A 719 -30.06 17.47 7.96
N ARG A 720 -29.33 18.58 7.80
CA ARG A 720 -29.84 19.76 7.07
C ARG A 720 -30.11 19.43 5.61
N ALA A 721 -29.17 18.76 4.94
CA ALA A 721 -29.33 18.34 3.55
C ALA A 721 -30.59 17.48 3.34
N ALA A 722 -30.85 16.54 4.26
CA ALA A 722 -32.04 15.70 4.26
C ALA A 722 -33.34 16.48 4.52
N GLN A 723 -33.31 17.53 5.34
CA GLN A 723 -34.48 18.37 5.59
C GLN A 723 -34.80 19.30 4.40
N GLU A 724 -33.76 19.85 3.77
CA GLU A 724 -33.85 20.71 2.59
C GLU A 724 -34.28 19.93 1.34
N GLY A 725 -33.76 18.72 1.15
CA GLY A 725 -34.15 17.78 0.09
C GLY A 725 -33.78 18.20 -1.34
N ARG A 726 -32.86 19.15 -1.50
CA ARG A 726 -32.38 19.66 -2.80
C ARG A 726 -30.92 20.13 -2.79
N ARG A 727 -30.15 19.76 -1.76
CA ARG A 727 -28.77 20.23 -1.58
C ARG A 727 -27.81 19.38 -2.41
N HIS A 728 -26.90 20.03 -3.14
CA HIS A 728 -25.82 19.34 -3.84
C HIS A 728 -24.73 18.90 -2.86
N LEU A 729 -24.25 17.68 -3.04
CA LEU A 729 -23.24 17.03 -2.23
C LEU A 729 -22.06 16.62 -3.11
N SER A 730 -20.87 16.66 -2.54
CA SER A 730 -19.64 16.17 -3.17
C SER A 730 -19.24 14.86 -2.52
N LEU A 731 -19.14 13.83 -3.34
CA LEU A 731 -19.07 12.44 -2.93
C LEU A 731 -17.81 11.77 -3.48
N ARG A 732 -17.26 10.81 -2.74
CA ARG A 732 -16.22 9.91 -3.23
C ARG A 732 -16.57 8.49 -2.84
N ILE A 733 -16.67 7.58 -3.81
CA ILE A 733 -16.85 6.16 -3.51
C ILE A 733 -15.54 5.62 -2.95
N VAL A 734 -15.65 4.86 -1.86
CA VAL A 734 -14.51 4.31 -1.14
C VAL A 734 -14.70 2.79 -1.04
N PRO A 735 -13.94 2.02 -1.85
CA PRO A 735 -14.02 0.57 -1.82
C PRO A 735 -13.66 -0.04 -0.45
N THR A 736 -14.36 -1.10 -0.07
CA THR A 736 -14.09 -1.91 1.13
C THR A 736 -13.83 -3.39 0.79
N PRO A 737 -12.61 -3.74 0.33
CA PRO A 737 -12.31 -5.07 -0.22
C PRO A 737 -12.69 -6.26 0.67
N ARG A 738 -12.58 -6.11 2.00
CA ARG A 738 -12.86 -7.18 2.97
C ARG A 738 -14.31 -7.20 3.44
N PHE A 739 -15.03 -6.09 3.36
CA PHE A 739 -16.43 -6.03 3.83
C PHE A 739 -17.39 -6.34 2.68
N ARG A 740 -17.31 -7.58 2.17
CA ARG A 740 -18.01 -8.04 0.97
C ARG A 740 -18.86 -9.27 1.26
N LEU A 741 -19.98 -9.39 0.54
CA LEU A 741 -20.73 -10.63 0.48
C LEU A 741 -19.85 -11.78 -0.06
N PRO A 742 -20.07 -13.03 0.38
CA PRO A 742 -19.34 -14.17 -0.15
C PRO A 742 -19.62 -14.35 -1.64
N ALA A 743 -18.60 -14.78 -2.40
CA ALA A 743 -18.73 -15.04 -3.82
C ALA A 743 -19.72 -16.19 -4.12
N ASP A 744 -19.78 -17.20 -3.23
CA ASP A 744 -20.78 -18.26 -3.26
C ASP A 744 -22.06 -17.79 -2.56
N PRO A 745 -23.17 -17.59 -3.31
CA PRO A 745 -24.44 -17.11 -2.76
C PRO A 745 -25.14 -18.14 -1.85
N GLY A 746 -24.67 -19.39 -1.80
CA GLY A 746 -25.13 -20.43 -0.88
C GLY A 746 -24.53 -20.36 0.52
N ARG A 747 -23.42 -19.62 0.72
CA ARG A 747 -22.77 -19.50 2.04
C ARG A 747 -23.61 -18.68 3.00
N PRO A 748 -23.92 -19.16 4.22
CA PRO A 748 -24.67 -18.37 5.20
C PRO A 748 -23.96 -17.07 5.59
N VAL A 749 -24.72 -16.06 5.99
CA VAL A 749 -24.18 -14.81 6.53
C VAL A 749 -24.84 -14.42 7.83
N VAL A 750 -24.02 -13.97 8.78
CA VAL A 750 -24.42 -13.50 10.10
C VAL A 750 -23.94 -12.06 10.26
N MET A 751 -24.88 -11.15 10.51
CA MET A 751 -24.64 -9.71 10.53
C MET A 751 -25.00 -9.16 11.91
N PHE A 752 -24.08 -8.43 12.54
CA PHE A 752 -24.25 -7.80 13.84
C PHE A 752 -24.16 -6.29 13.69
N ALA A 753 -25.24 -5.59 14.02
CA ALA A 753 -25.37 -4.15 13.89
C ALA A 753 -25.72 -3.48 15.21
N ALA A 754 -25.20 -2.26 15.43
CA ALA A 754 -25.70 -1.36 16.47
C ALA A 754 -26.07 0.01 15.89
N GLY A 755 -27.31 0.45 16.14
CA GLY A 755 -27.82 1.75 15.67
C GLY A 755 -27.62 1.95 14.16
N SER A 756 -26.92 3.02 13.76
CA SER A 756 -26.60 3.30 12.36
C SER A 756 -25.69 2.26 11.69
N GLY A 757 -25.09 1.34 12.46
CA GLY A 757 -24.35 0.20 11.93
C GLY A 757 -25.20 -0.79 11.12
N VAL A 758 -26.52 -0.61 11.07
CA VAL A 758 -27.40 -1.37 10.15
C VAL A 758 -27.15 -1.00 8.67
N ALA A 759 -26.56 0.16 8.40
CA ALA A 759 -26.38 0.72 7.05
C ALA A 759 -25.92 -0.29 5.99
N PRO A 760 -24.72 -0.92 6.11
CA PRO A 760 -24.24 -1.80 5.05
C PRO A 760 -25.13 -3.04 4.85
N PHE A 761 -25.85 -3.47 5.90
CA PHE A 761 -26.70 -4.66 5.85
C PHE A 761 -28.02 -4.42 5.13
N LEU A 762 -28.47 -3.17 5.01
CA LEU A 762 -29.55 -2.81 4.09
C LEU A 762 -29.12 -3.07 2.64
N GLY A 763 -27.90 -2.65 2.27
CA GLY A 763 -27.32 -2.95 0.97
C GLY A 763 -27.11 -4.45 0.73
N PHE A 764 -26.68 -5.21 1.76
CA PHE A 764 -26.53 -6.66 1.66
C PHE A 764 -27.88 -7.36 1.45
N ALA A 765 -28.91 -6.99 2.22
CA ALA A 765 -30.25 -7.56 2.07
C ALA A 765 -30.85 -7.30 0.69
N ALA A 766 -30.63 -6.09 0.13
CA ALA A 766 -31.05 -5.73 -1.22
C ALA A 766 -30.30 -6.53 -2.30
N ALA A 767 -28.99 -6.74 -2.15
CA ALA A 767 -28.17 -7.42 -3.15
C ALA A 767 -28.27 -8.95 -3.11
N ARG A 768 -28.72 -9.52 -1.99
CA ARG A 768 -28.60 -10.96 -1.75
C ARG A 768 -29.85 -11.73 -2.13
N THR A 769 -29.74 -12.46 -3.23
CA THR A 769 -30.83 -13.26 -3.83
C THR A 769 -30.61 -14.77 -3.74
N GLY A 770 -29.47 -15.21 -3.19
CA GLY A 770 -29.08 -16.62 -3.07
C GLY A 770 -29.79 -17.41 -1.95
N PRO A 771 -29.66 -18.75 -1.94
CA PRO A 771 -30.31 -19.63 -0.95
C PRO A 771 -29.62 -19.64 0.43
N GLY A 772 -28.43 -19.05 0.57
CA GLY A 772 -27.69 -19.07 1.83
C GLY A 772 -28.41 -18.27 2.92
N GLU A 773 -28.60 -18.89 4.09
CA GLU A 773 -29.28 -18.30 5.26
C GLU A 773 -28.72 -16.92 5.65
N ASN A 774 -29.60 -15.96 5.96
CA ASN A 774 -29.22 -14.61 6.40
C ASN A 774 -29.75 -14.33 7.81
N ARG A 775 -28.86 -14.02 8.74
CA ARG A 775 -29.24 -13.55 10.09
C ARG A 775 -28.73 -12.14 10.33
N LEU A 776 -29.62 -11.25 10.76
CA LEU A 776 -29.29 -9.90 11.19
C LEU A 776 -29.65 -9.72 12.67
N TYR A 777 -28.65 -9.42 13.50
CA TYR A 777 -28.81 -9.06 14.90
C TYR A 777 -28.63 -7.55 15.05
N LEU A 778 -29.69 -6.84 15.42
CA LEU A 778 -29.71 -5.38 15.52
C LEU A 778 -29.88 -4.92 16.96
N GLY A 779 -28.89 -4.20 17.50
CA GLY A 779 -28.94 -3.52 18.78
C GLY A 779 -29.40 -2.07 18.66
N ILE A 780 -30.51 -1.71 19.31
CA ILE A 780 -31.01 -0.33 19.43
C ILE A 780 -31.41 -0.01 20.88
N ARG A 781 -31.75 1.25 21.19
CA ARG A 781 -32.02 1.63 22.58
C ARG A 781 -33.45 1.31 22.98
N SER A 782 -34.41 1.81 22.22
CA SER A 782 -35.83 1.77 22.55
C SER A 782 -36.71 1.52 21.30
N PRO A 783 -37.97 1.09 21.47
CA PRO A 783 -38.92 0.83 20.38
C PRO A 783 -39.06 1.95 19.35
N GLU A 784 -38.98 3.20 19.78
CA GLU A 784 -39.20 4.39 18.94
C GLU A 784 -38.06 4.59 17.92
N GLU A 785 -36.88 3.99 18.17
CA GLU A 785 -35.75 4.00 17.26
C GLU A 785 -35.87 2.93 16.15
N PHE A 786 -36.82 1.99 16.26
CA PHE A 786 -37.01 0.94 15.24
C PHE A 786 -37.64 1.51 13.97
N VAL A 787 -37.05 1.19 12.82
CA VAL A 787 -37.48 1.68 11.51
C VAL A 787 -37.67 0.51 10.56
N HIS A 788 -38.84 0.44 9.92
CA HIS A 788 -39.09 -0.51 8.84
C HIS A 788 -38.26 -0.16 7.61
N HIS A 789 -37.62 -1.17 7.03
CA HIS A 789 -36.83 -1.07 5.82
C HIS A 789 -37.41 -2.00 4.76
N PRO A 790 -37.88 -1.49 3.61
CA PRO A 790 -38.49 -2.31 2.57
C PRO A 790 -37.64 -3.53 2.19
N ASP A 791 -36.33 -3.33 2.02
CA ASP A 791 -35.39 -4.39 1.64
C ASP A 791 -35.32 -5.51 2.69
N LEU A 792 -35.42 -5.19 3.98
CA LEU A 792 -35.45 -6.19 5.06
C LEU A 792 -36.81 -6.90 5.15
N GLU A 793 -37.91 -6.16 4.98
CA GLU A 793 -39.27 -6.74 5.01
C GLU A 793 -39.47 -7.71 3.84
N THR A 794 -39.06 -7.32 2.63
CA THR A 794 -39.10 -8.19 1.44
C THR A 794 -38.23 -9.43 1.63
N ALA A 795 -37.00 -9.27 2.11
CA ALA A 795 -36.13 -10.42 2.36
C ALA A 795 -36.69 -11.37 3.43
N ALA A 796 -37.36 -10.87 4.47
CA ALA A 796 -38.00 -11.71 5.48
C ALA A 796 -39.26 -12.40 4.97
N ALA A 797 -40.11 -11.70 4.21
CA ALA A 797 -41.32 -12.26 3.60
C ALA A 797 -41.00 -13.42 2.64
N GLU A 798 -39.87 -13.34 1.94
CA GLU A 798 -39.37 -14.40 1.06
C GLU A 798 -38.62 -15.52 1.81
N GLY A 799 -38.58 -15.48 3.14
CA GLY A 799 -37.86 -16.45 3.97
C GLY A 799 -36.33 -16.37 3.86
N ARG A 800 -35.80 -15.33 3.21
CA ARG A 800 -34.35 -15.13 3.02
C ARG A 800 -33.68 -14.54 4.25
N LEU A 801 -34.38 -13.76 5.08
CA LEU A 801 -33.80 -13.05 6.23
C LEU A 801 -34.51 -13.38 7.55
N ARG A 802 -33.72 -13.66 8.59
CA ARG A 802 -34.15 -13.64 10.00
C ARG A 802 -33.56 -12.42 10.71
N LEU A 803 -34.42 -11.55 11.23
CA LEU A 803 -34.03 -10.36 12.00
C LEU A 803 -34.30 -10.57 13.49
N SER A 804 -33.26 -10.42 14.30
CA SER A 804 -33.32 -10.43 15.76
C SER A 804 -32.96 -9.05 16.30
N VAL A 805 -33.89 -8.39 16.99
CA VAL A 805 -33.67 -7.05 17.56
C VAL A 805 -33.51 -7.12 19.08
N ALA A 806 -32.51 -6.40 19.60
CA ALA A 806 -32.21 -6.28 21.01
C ALA A 806 -32.37 -4.81 21.46
N PHE A 807 -33.35 -4.55 22.34
CA PHE A 807 -33.57 -3.25 22.94
C PHE A 807 -32.81 -3.13 24.26
N SER A 808 -31.81 -2.25 24.30
CA SER A 808 -30.92 -2.11 25.46
C SER A 808 -31.52 -1.30 26.62
N ARG A 809 -32.63 -0.59 26.41
CA ARG A 809 -33.27 0.28 27.42
C ARG A 809 -34.77 0.00 27.65
N ALA A 810 -35.38 -0.96 26.95
CA ALA A 810 -36.81 -1.23 27.07
C ALA A 810 -37.11 -2.75 27.06
N ASP A 811 -38.18 -3.15 27.76
CA ASP A 811 -38.72 -4.52 27.74
C ASP A 811 -39.62 -4.71 26.53
N ALA A 812 -38.98 -4.84 25.36
CA ALA A 812 -39.65 -4.99 24.08
C ALA A 812 -38.96 -6.06 23.22
N GLY A 813 -39.66 -6.53 22.19
CA GLY A 813 -39.17 -7.48 21.20
C GLY A 813 -39.70 -7.15 19.81
N VAL A 814 -39.10 -7.73 18.78
CA VAL A 814 -39.57 -7.61 17.39
C VAL A 814 -39.87 -9.00 16.86
N ALA A 815 -41.05 -9.18 16.27
CA ALA A 815 -41.47 -10.41 15.61
C ALA A 815 -41.96 -10.10 14.19
N PHE A 816 -41.79 -11.03 13.25
CA PHE A 816 -42.32 -10.91 11.89
C PHE A 816 -43.76 -11.43 11.84
N ASP A 817 -44.71 -10.60 11.41
CA ASP A 817 -46.15 -10.96 11.37
C ASP A 817 -46.57 -11.65 10.06
N GLY A 818 -45.61 -11.94 9.17
CA GLY A 818 -45.84 -12.48 7.83
C GLY A 818 -45.79 -11.43 6.72
N ALA A 819 -45.92 -10.14 7.05
CA ALA A 819 -45.80 -9.03 6.11
C ALA A 819 -44.71 -8.03 6.49
N ARG A 820 -44.56 -7.76 7.79
CA ARG A 820 -43.56 -6.84 8.34
C ARG A 820 -43.12 -7.25 9.73
N HIS A 821 -41.97 -6.76 10.15
CA HIS A 821 -41.56 -6.82 11.54
C HIS A 821 -42.42 -5.89 12.39
N VAL A 822 -42.85 -6.30 13.58
CA VAL A 822 -43.69 -5.52 14.50
C VAL A 822 -43.07 -5.52 15.89
N VAL A 823 -43.05 -4.36 16.53
CA VAL A 823 -42.57 -4.23 17.91
C VAL A 823 -43.68 -4.66 18.88
N GLY A 824 -43.35 -5.54 19.81
CA GLY A 824 -44.26 -6.06 20.82
C GLY A 824 -43.57 -6.28 22.17
N ALA A 825 -44.23 -7.02 23.07
CA ALA A 825 -43.67 -7.37 24.37
C ALA A 825 -42.42 -8.24 24.22
N GLY A 826 -41.42 -8.00 25.05
CA GLY A 826 -40.18 -8.77 25.06
C GLY A 826 -39.35 -8.47 26.31
N ARG A 827 -38.07 -8.88 26.28
CA ARG A 827 -37.15 -8.69 27.40
C ARG A 827 -36.04 -7.73 27.00
N ARG A 828 -35.74 -6.75 27.85
CA ARG A 828 -34.57 -5.88 27.69
C ARG A 828 -33.28 -6.70 27.65
N ARG A 829 -32.51 -6.55 26.58
CA ARG A 829 -31.27 -7.30 26.34
C ARG A 829 -30.38 -6.58 25.34
N ARG A 830 -29.10 -6.94 25.32
CA ARG A 830 -28.11 -6.51 24.32
C ARG A 830 -27.86 -7.62 23.31
N VAL A 831 -27.16 -7.30 22.22
CA VAL A 831 -26.88 -8.28 21.15
C VAL A 831 -26.02 -9.44 21.65
N ASP A 832 -25.07 -9.19 22.53
CA ASP A 832 -24.24 -10.22 23.16
C ASP A 832 -25.06 -11.17 24.05
N ASP A 833 -26.11 -10.69 24.72
CA ASP A 833 -27.08 -11.57 25.40
C ASP A 833 -27.83 -12.48 24.41
N VAL A 834 -28.17 -11.95 23.22
CA VAL A 834 -28.85 -12.73 22.17
C VAL A 834 -27.91 -13.77 21.57
N ILE A 835 -26.63 -13.44 21.36
CA ILE A 835 -25.62 -14.39 20.88
C ILE A 835 -25.52 -15.58 21.84
N ARG A 836 -25.42 -15.32 23.15
CA ARG A 836 -25.35 -16.38 24.16
C ARG A 836 -26.63 -17.20 24.24
N ALA A 837 -27.79 -16.57 24.06
CA ALA A 837 -29.07 -17.28 24.08
C ALA A 837 -29.30 -18.15 22.83
N GLU A 838 -28.67 -17.83 21.70
CA GLU A 838 -28.74 -18.58 20.44
C GLU A 838 -27.42 -19.31 20.12
N ALA A 839 -26.63 -19.66 21.15
CA ALA A 839 -25.27 -20.18 21.00
C ALA A 839 -25.18 -21.40 20.07
N ASP A 840 -26.01 -22.42 20.29
CA ASP A 840 -25.99 -23.67 19.50
C ASP A 840 -26.31 -23.43 18.01
N ASP A 841 -27.33 -22.62 17.73
CA ASP A 841 -27.74 -22.27 16.37
C ASP A 841 -26.66 -21.45 15.64
N LEU A 842 -26.05 -20.49 16.34
CA LEU A 842 -25.00 -19.66 15.79
C LEU A 842 -23.72 -20.46 15.56
N TRP A 843 -23.34 -21.33 16.49
CA TRP A 843 -22.21 -22.23 16.32
C TRP A 843 -22.40 -23.13 15.08
N ALA A 844 -23.58 -23.75 14.93
CA ALA A 844 -23.90 -24.56 13.76
C ALA A 844 -23.77 -23.79 12.43
N LEU A 845 -24.12 -22.50 12.40
CA LEU A 845 -23.89 -21.65 11.24
C LEU A 845 -22.41 -21.43 10.94
N LEU A 846 -21.62 -21.15 11.98
CA LEU A 846 -20.18 -20.93 11.86
C LEU A 846 -19.47 -22.20 11.34
N GLU A 847 -19.89 -23.39 11.77
CA GLU A 847 -19.39 -24.67 11.26
C GLU A 847 -19.75 -24.88 9.78
N ARG A 848 -20.95 -24.47 9.34
CA ARG A 848 -21.36 -24.53 7.92
C ARG A 848 -20.68 -23.50 7.02
N GLY A 849 -19.63 -22.83 7.48
CA GLY A 849 -18.87 -21.92 6.64
C GLY A 849 -19.47 -20.50 6.56
N ALA A 850 -20.28 -20.08 7.54
CA ALA A 850 -20.86 -18.74 7.55
C ALA A 850 -19.80 -17.63 7.51
N HIS A 851 -20.14 -16.52 6.85
CA HIS A 851 -19.42 -15.26 6.94
C HIS A 851 -20.07 -14.37 7.99
N VAL A 852 -19.25 -13.75 8.83
CA VAL A 852 -19.64 -12.91 9.96
C VAL A 852 -19.26 -11.46 9.68
N TYR A 853 -20.20 -10.56 9.88
CA TYR A 853 -20.02 -9.13 9.69
C TYR A 853 -20.42 -8.38 10.95
N VAL A 854 -19.57 -7.45 11.39
CA VAL A 854 -19.83 -6.62 12.57
C VAL A 854 -19.73 -5.15 12.19
N CYS A 855 -20.80 -4.38 12.41
CA CYS A 855 -20.82 -2.95 12.12
C CYS A 855 -21.40 -2.13 13.29
N GLY A 856 -20.65 -1.12 13.74
CA GLY A 856 -21.04 -0.27 14.86
C GLY A 856 -19.86 0.40 15.56
N SER A 857 -20.03 0.74 16.83
CA SER A 857 -18.95 1.32 17.65
C SER A 857 -17.90 0.28 18.04
N ALA A 858 -16.66 0.71 18.31
CA ALA A 858 -15.58 -0.18 18.79
C ALA A 858 -16.00 -1.05 19.98
N ARG A 859 -16.69 -0.47 20.98
CA ARG A 859 -17.19 -1.20 22.15
C ARG A 859 -18.21 -2.29 21.80
N PHE A 860 -19.06 -2.01 20.81
CA PHE A 860 -20.03 -2.99 20.32
C PHE A 860 -19.32 -4.15 19.61
N ALA A 861 -18.32 -3.83 18.76
CA ALA A 861 -17.55 -4.86 18.07
C ALA A 861 -16.83 -5.78 19.05
N VAL A 862 -16.15 -5.22 20.08
CA VAL A 862 -15.51 -6.01 21.14
C VAL A 862 -16.52 -6.93 21.84
N ALA A 863 -17.68 -6.42 22.26
CA ALA A 863 -18.70 -7.23 22.93
C ALA A 863 -19.23 -8.38 22.06
N VAL A 864 -19.40 -8.16 20.75
CA VAL A 864 -19.81 -9.21 19.80
C VAL A 864 -18.71 -10.26 19.64
N LEU A 865 -17.45 -9.84 19.46
CA LEU A 865 -16.34 -10.76 19.29
C LEU A 865 -16.07 -11.59 20.55
N ASP A 866 -16.23 -11.01 21.73
CA ASP A 866 -16.11 -11.72 23.01
C ASP A 866 -17.23 -12.75 23.16
N ALA A 867 -18.48 -12.37 22.90
CA ALA A 867 -19.61 -13.31 22.94
C ALA A 867 -19.48 -14.43 21.90
N LEU A 868 -18.97 -14.13 20.69
CA LEU A 868 -18.69 -15.15 19.68
C LEU A 868 -17.57 -16.10 20.13
N ALA A 869 -16.53 -15.61 20.80
CA ALA A 869 -15.47 -16.46 21.33
C ALA A 869 -15.99 -17.37 22.45
N GLU A 870 -16.92 -16.89 23.28
CA GLU A 870 -17.53 -17.66 24.39
C GLU A 870 -18.40 -18.84 23.90
N ILE A 871 -19.11 -18.69 22.77
CA ILE A 871 -19.98 -19.76 22.24
C ILE A 871 -19.22 -20.83 21.44
N VAL A 872 -17.96 -20.57 21.08
CA VAL A 872 -17.15 -21.51 20.30
C VAL A 872 -16.55 -22.57 21.24
N PRO A 873 -16.73 -23.87 20.95
CA PRO A 873 -16.07 -24.92 21.71
C PRO A 873 -14.53 -24.84 21.60
N GLY A 874 -13.83 -25.00 22.72
CA GLY A 874 -12.36 -24.98 22.77
C GLY A 874 -11.78 -23.55 22.82
N ASP A 875 -10.73 -23.30 22.03
CA ASP A 875 -10.12 -21.96 21.94
C ASP A 875 -10.89 -21.08 20.94
N GLY A 876 -11.91 -20.38 21.46
CA GLY A 876 -12.72 -19.47 20.66
C GLY A 876 -11.94 -18.31 20.05
N ARG A 877 -10.86 -17.83 20.69
CA ARG A 877 -10.01 -16.78 20.11
C ARG A 877 -9.24 -17.30 18.90
N GLU A 878 -8.66 -18.50 19.01
CA GLU A 878 -8.01 -19.15 17.88
C GLU A 878 -8.99 -19.37 16.71
N PHE A 879 -10.23 -19.77 16.99
CA PHE A 879 -11.26 -19.91 15.97
C PHE A 879 -11.55 -18.57 15.27
N LEU A 880 -11.72 -17.47 16.00
CA LEU A 880 -11.96 -16.14 15.41
C LEU A 880 -10.75 -15.64 14.60
N ARG A 881 -9.53 -15.94 15.02
CA ARG A 881 -8.31 -15.64 14.26
C ARG A 881 -8.30 -16.36 12.92
N ARG A 882 -8.65 -17.66 12.90
CA ARG A 882 -8.80 -18.43 11.65
C ARG A 882 -9.94 -17.90 10.78
N LEU A 883 -11.08 -17.59 11.39
CA LEU A 883 -12.22 -17.00 10.69
C LEU A 883 -11.86 -15.66 10.01
N THR A 884 -11.02 -14.86 10.65
CA THR A 884 -10.48 -13.62 10.06
C THR A 884 -9.50 -13.92 8.92
N ALA A 885 -8.59 -14.88 9.12
CA ALA A 885 -7.60 -15.27 8.12
C ALA A 885 -8.25 -15.88 6.86
N ASP A 886 -9.36 -16.60 7.01
CA ASP A 886 -10.19 -17.13 5.93
C ASP A 886 -11.01 -16.05 5.20
N GLY A 887 -10.95 -14.79 5.64
CA GLY A 887 -11.77 -13.70 5.10
C GLY A 887 -13.26 -13.83 5.43
N ARG A 888 -13.60 -14.64 6.45
CA ARG A 888 -14.97 -14.92 6.88
C ARG A 888 -15.42 -14.03 8.03
N LEU A 889 -14.54 -13.36 8.76
CA LEU A 889 -14.90 -12.36 9.76
C LEU A 889 -14.49 -10.97 9.28
N SER A 890 -15.47 -10.07 9.16
CA SER A 890 -15.27 -8.71 8.65
C SER A 890 -15.89 -7.67 9.57
N GLN A 891 -15.20 -6.54 9.71
CA GLN A 891 -15.57 -5.49 10.67
C GLN A 891 -15.61 -4.12 9.98
N ASP A 892 -16.71 -3.40 10.16
CA ASP A 892 -16.90 -2.01 9.73
C ASP A 892 -17.17 -1.13 10.97
N VAL A 893 -16.09 -0.75 11.65
CA VAL A 893 -16.12 -0.08 12.96
C VAL A 893 -15.96 1.42 12.79
N PHE A 894 -16.76 2.20 13.49
CA PHE A 894 -16.68 3.66 13.53
C PHE A 894 -16.40 4.16 14.95
N THR A 895 -15.58 5.21 15.08
CA THR A 895 -15.36 5.88 16.37
C THR A 895 -16.54 6.77 16.71
N THR A 896 -17.01 6.67 17.96
CA THR A 896 -17.83 7.71 18.59
C THR A 896 -16.88 8.57 19.40
N TYR A 897 -16.72 9.84 19.01
CA TYR A 897 -15.97 10.79 19.82
C TYR A 897 -16.71 11.01 21.15
N LEU A 898 -16.09 10.64 22.27
CA LEU A 898 -16.69 10.69 23.62
C LEU A 898 -16.27 11.91 24.45
N GLY A 899 -15.64 12.92 23.82
CA GLY A 899 -15.36 14.19 24.48
C GLY A 899 -14.00 14.32 25.17
N HIS A 900 -13.24 13.23 25.41
CA HIS A 900 -11.97 13.30 26.15
C HIS A 900 -10.96 12.25 25.66
N ALA A 901 -9.93 12.69 24.93
CA ALA A 901 -8.86 11.81 24.46
C ALA A 901 -7.87 11.32 25.54
N GLN A 902 -8.11 11.56 26.85
CA GLN A 902 -7.18 11.16 27.94
C GLN A 902 -7.85 10.67 29.24
N GLN A 903 -8.99 9.98 29.15
CA GLN A 903 -9.53 9.27 30.31
C GLN A 903 -9.07 7.81 30.30
N GLY A 904 -8.60 7.32 31.45
CA GLY A 904 -8.14 5.95 31.63
C GLY A 904 -6.84 5.87 32.44
N PRO A 905 -6.31 4.65 32.62
CA PRO A 905 -5.00 4.42 33.23
C PRO A 905 -3.89 5.22 32.53
N ARG A 906 -2.92 5.66 33.33
CA ARG A 906 -1.69 6.28 32.84
C ARG A 906 -0.56 5.29 32.99
N PHE A 907 0.23 5.15 31.94
CA PHE A 907 1.35 4.22 31.86
C PHE A 907 2.66 4.96 31.69
N ASP A 908 3.70 4.43 32.29
CA ASP A 908 5.03 4.98 32.19
C ASP A 908 5.78 4.43 30.97
N VAL A 909 6.83 5.13 30.52
CA VAL A 909 7.61 4.67 29.37
C VAL A 909 8.38 3.39 29.73
N SER A 910 8.86 3.30 30.98
CA SER A 910 9.54 2.11 31.48
C SER A 910 8.60 0.89 31.58
N GLU A 911 7.30 1.11 31.79
CA GLU A 911 6.29 0.07 31.74
C GLU A 911 6.07 -0.38 30.30
N LEU A 912 5.75 0.55 29.39
CA LEU A 912 5.57 0.27 27.96
C LEU A 912 6.71 -0.58 27.39
N ALA A 913 7.97 -0.20 27.65
CA ALA A 913 9.16 -0.89 27.13
C ALA A 913 9.35 -2.34 27.62
N ARG A 914 8.62 -2.79 28.65
CA ARG A 914 8.62 -4.19 29.10
C ARG A 914 7.65 -5.07 28.32
N HIS A 915 6.57 -4.48 27.79
CA HIS A 915 5.49 -5.19 27.09
C HIS A 915 5.86 -5.50 25.63
N THR A 916 6.84 -6.41 25.49
CA THR A 916 7.47 -6.81 24.22
C THR A 916 7.36 -8.31 23.93
N THR A 917 6.81 -9.10 24.85
CA THR A 917 6.69 -10.57 24.73
C THR A 917 5.26 -11.02 25.00
N ALA A 918 4.95 -12.29 24.69
CA ALA A 918 3.61 -12.84 24.94
C ALA A 918 3.28 -12.88 26.44
N GLU A 919 4.26 -13.18 27.29
CA GLU A 919 4.10 -13.29 28.75
C GLU A 919 3.89 -11.92 29.40
N ALA A 920 4.61 -10.89 28.92
CA ALA A 920 4.42 -9.53 29.39
C ALA A 920 3.15 -8.90 28.78
N GLY A 921 2.73 -9.32 27.59
CA GLY A 921 1.75 -8.62 26.76
C GLY A 921 2.46 -7.74 25.71
N TYR A 922 1.78 -7.45 24.60
CA TYR A 922 2.34 -6.69 23.49
C TYR A 922 1.73 -5.30 23.46
N TRP A 923 2.44 -4.30 23.99
CA TRP A 923 1.92 -2.93 24.03
C TRP A 923 2.64 -2.02 23.05
N MET A 924 1.96 -1.01 22.54
CA MET A 924 2.58 0.06 21.76
C MET A 924 1.90 1.40 22.02
N ALA A 925 2.64 2.50 21.86
CA ALA A 925 2.06 3.84 21.94
C ALA A 925 1.85 4.46 20.55
N ILE A 926 0.70 5.09 20.32
CA ILE A 926 0.40 5.86 19.11
C ILE A 926 -0.32 7.15 19.52
N GLY A 927 0.24 8.30 19.15
CA GLY A 927 -0.30 9.60 19.50
C GLY A 927 -0.34 9.91 21.00
N GLY A 928 0.40 9.14 21.82
CA GLY A 928 0.37 9.20 23.29
C GLY A 928 -0.71 8.32 23.95
N ALA A 929 -1.56 7.64 23.17
CA ALA A 929 -2.40 6.55 23.69
C ALA A 929 -1.62 5.24 23.67
N VAL A 930 -1.89 4.35 24.62
CA VAL A 930 -1.27 3.03 24.76
C VAL A 930 -2.29 1.96 24.40
N PHE A 931 -1.85 0.99 23.59
CA PHE A 931 -2.68 -0.07 23.05
C PHE A 931 -2.09 -1.43 23.39
N ASP A 932 -2.94 -2.38 23.81
CA ASP A 932 -2.58 -3.79 23.86
C ASP A 932 -2.91 -4.43 22.51
N VAL A 933 -1.87 -4.65 21.71
CA VAL A 933 -1.97 -5.21 20.36
C VAL A 933 -1.73 -6.71 20.34
N GLY A 934 -1.80 -7.38 21.50
CA GLY A 934 -1.66 -8.84 21.63
C GLY A 934 -2.61 -9.61 20.71
N GLU A 935 -3.88 -9.26 20.70
CA GLU A 935 -4.85 -9.89 19.78
C GLU A 935 -4.73 -9.31 18.36
N PHE A 936 -4.53 -8.01 18.24
CA PHE A 936 -4.47 -7.32 16.94
C PHE A 936 -3.33 -7.81 16.06
N LEU A 937 -2.19 -8.21 16.63
CA LEU A 937 -1.04 -8.72 15.85
C LEU A 937 -1.41 -9.94 15.00
N HIS A 938 -2.40 -10.73 15.43
CA HIS A 938 -2.88 -11.91 14.70
C HIS A 938 -3.87 -11.57 13.59
N LEU A 939 -4.47 -10.37 13.64
CA LEU A 939 -5.50 -9.89 12.73
C LEU A 939 -4.96 -8.85 11.73
N HIS A 940 -3.79 -8.27 12.03
CA HIS A 940 -3.19 -7.22 11.24
C HIS A 940 -2.82 -7.70 9.83
N ILE A 941 -3.25 -6.93 8.82
CA ILE A 941 -3.15 -7.29 7.40
C ILE A 941 -1.71 -7.37 6.88
N GLY A 942 -0.80 -6.64 7.53
CA GLY A 942 0.64 -6.66 7.22
C GLY A 942 1.39 -7.80 7.92
N GLY A 943 0.68 -8.64 8.69
CA GLY A 943 1.24 -9.76 9.43
C GLY A 943 1.80 -9.37 10.80
N PRO A 944 2.19 -10.37 11.61
CA PRO A 944 2.59 -10.18 13.00
C PRO A 944 3.97 -9.50 13.14
N HIS A 945 4.89 -9.70 12.18
CA HIS A 945 6.25 -9.15 12.26
C HIS A 945 6.25 -7.62 12.26
N ILE A 946 5.38 -6.98 11.47
CA ILE A 946 5.26 -5.51 11.42
C ILE A 946 4.81 -4.93 12.76
N VAL A 947 3.86 -5.60 13.42
CA VAL A 947 3.38 -5.17 14.73
C VAL A 947 4.45 -5.40 15.79
N ARG A 948 5.05 -6.61 15.83
CA ARG A 948 6.15 -6.96 16.75
C ARG A 948 7.39 -6.07 16.61
N ASN A 949 7.64 -5.54 15.44
CA ASN A 949 8.72 -4.58 15.23
C ASN A 949 8.53 -3.25 15.99
N HIS A 950 7.33 -3.00 16.49
CA HIS A 950 6.93 -1.73 17.12
C HIS A 950 6.36 -1.88 18.54
N VAL A 951 6.32 -3.09 19.10
CA VAL A 951 5.91 -3.29 20.49
C VAL A 951 6.99 -2.78 21.44
N GLY A 952 6.57 -2.26 22.59
CA GLY A 952 7.42 -1.57 23.56
C GLY A 952 7.88 -0.17 23.12
N LEU A 953 7.38 0.36 22.00
CA LEU A 953 7.80 1.63 21.41
C LEU A 953 6.64 2.61 21.20
N ASP A 954 6.97 3.89 20.97
CA ASP A 954 6.07 4.85 20.33
C ASP A 954 6.12 4.69 18.79
N ALA A 955 5.06 4.09 18.25
CA ALA A 955 4.89 3.81 16.83
C ALA A 955 4.22 4.95 16.05
N THR A 956 4.04 6.14 16.64
CA THR A 956 3.36 7.29 16.00
C THR A 956 3.92 7.63 14.62
N ALA A 957 5.25 7.62 14.48
CA ALA A 957 5.89 7.95 13.21
C ALA A 957 5.59 6.89 12.13
N ALA A 958 5.70 5.61 12.48
CA ALA A 958 5.39 4.49 11.59
C ALA A 958 3.91 4.50 11.18
N TYR A 959 3.00 4.70 12.13
CA TYR A 959 1.56 4.81 11.90
C TYR A 959 1.21 5.95 10.93
N ARG A 960 1.88 7.11 11.07
CA ARG A 960 1.66 8.26 10.19
C ARG A 960 2.22 8.05 8.79
N LYS A 961 3.39 7.43 8.66
CA LYS A 961 4.12 7.20 7.41
C LYS A 961 3.28 6.46 6.36
N ILE A 962 2.56 5.43 6.79
CA ILE A 962 1.67 4.62 5.94
C ILE A 962 0.24 5.16 5.88
N LEU A 963 0.04 6.43 6.25
CA LEU A 963 -1.25 7.14 6.19
C LEU A 963 -2.39 6.51 7.01
N HIS A 964 -2.10 5.67 8.01
CA HIS A 964 -3.16 5.11 8.86
C HIS A 964 -3.97 6.21 9.56
N HIS A 965 -3.30 7.26 10.04
CA HIS A 965 -3.92 8.45 10.64
C HIS A 965 -4.83 9.26 9.70
N ALA A 966 -4.76 9.05 8.39
CA ALA A 966 -5.60 9.71 7.39
C ALA A 966 -6.89 8.91 7.11
N HIS A 967 -7.02 7.71 7.69
CA HIS A 967 -8.13 6.79 7.46
C HIS A 967 -8.86 6.56 8.78
N ALA A 968 -9.99 7.25 8.96
CA ALA A 968 -10.75 7.25 10.21
C ALA A 968 -11.25 5.85 10.64
N GLU A 969 -11.39 4.92 9.70
CA GLU A 969 -11.71 3.51 9.99
C GLU A 969 -10.56 2.75 10.64
N ILE A 970 -9.31 3.08 10.32
CA ILE A 970 -8.13 2.44 10.91
C ILE A 970 -8.00 2.91 12.35
N ASP A 971 -8.17 4.22 12.59
CA ASP A 971 -8.26 4.77 13.95
C ASP A 971 -9.41 4.13 14.75
N ALA A 972 -10.53 3.82 14.10
CA ALA A 972 -11.67 3.17 14.74
C ALA A 972 -11.42 1.72 15.14
N GLN A 973 -10.72 0.95 14.30
CA GLN A 973 -10.28 -0.40 14.63
C GLN A 973 -9.22 -0.37 15.73
N LEU A 974 -8.25 0.54 15.65
CA LEU A 974 -7.20 0.69 16.65
C LEU A 974 -7.78 1.01 18.04
N ALA A 975 -8.85 1.82 18.11
CA ALA A 975 -9.53 2.16 19.36
C ALA A 975 -10.09 0.97 20.13
N MET A 976 -10.29 -0.19 19.50
CA MET A 976 -10.71 -1.43 20.20
C MET A 976 -9.66 -1.95 21.17
N TYR A 977 -8.39 -1.58 20.95
CA TYR A 977 -7.23 -2.11 21.66
C TYR A 977 -6.62 -1.10 22.65
N GLN A 978 -7.22 0.08 22.79
CA GLN A 978 -6.70 1.14 23.66
C GLN A 978 -6.90 0.77 25.13
N ILE A 979 -5.83 0.82 25.92
CA ILE A 979 -5.84 0.52 27.36
C ILE A 979 -5.60 1.77 28.24
N GLY A 980 -5.08 2.87 27.67
CA GLY A 980 -4.86 4.12 28.40
C GLY A 980 -3.90 5.06 27.67
N HIS A 981 -3.11 5.83 28.43
CA HIS A 981 -2.24 6.89 27.89
C HIS A 981 -0.87 6.91 28.54
N LEU A 982 0.15 7.35 27.80
CA LEU A 982 1.46 7.61 28.40
C LEU A 982 1.37 8.79 29.36
N ARG A 983 1.93 8.63 30.56
CA ARG A 983 2.05 9.69 31.56
C ARG A 983 3.03 10.75 31.06
N ARG A 984 2.67 12.01 31.26
CA ARG A 984 3.58 13.14 31.09
C ARG A 984 4.24 13.44 32.44
N LEU A 985 5.56 13.53 32.45
CA LEU A 985 6.36 13.93 33.60
C LEU A 985 6.53 15.46 33.62
N GLU A 986 6.61 16.05 34.82
CA GLU A 986 6.78 17.49 35.03
C GLU A 986 8.20 17.82 35.52
N PHE A 987 9.08 18.24 34.62
CA PHE A 987 10.47 18.58 34.95
C PHE A 987 10.70 20.04 35.35
N GLY A 988 9.69 20.90 35.20
CA GLY A 988 9.81 22.35 35.44
C GLY A 988 10.86 23.02 34.53
N ALA A 989 11.45 24.13 35.01
CA ALA A 989 12.49 24.88 34.29
C ALA A 989 13.91 24.41 34.65
N LYS A 990 14.07 23.15 35.07
CA LYS A 990 15.36 22.57 35.46
C LYS A 990 16.23 22.33 34.22
N TRP A 991 17.51 22.67 34.33
CA TRP A 991 18.51 22.50 33.27
C TRP A 991 19.86 22.15 33.90
N GLY A 992 20.73 21.54 33.11
CA GLY A 992 22.11 21.20 33.47
C GLY A 992 23.11 21.69 32.43
N VAL A 993 24.39 21.72 32.78
CA VAL A 993 25.49 22.01 31.85
C VAL A 993 26.10 20.69 31.41
N VAL A 994 26.10 20.43 30.11
CA VAL A 994 26.61 19.19 29.51
C VAL A 994 27.67 19.49 28.47
N LEU A 995 28.58 18.54 28.27
CA LEU A 995 29.53 18.57 27.16
C LEU A 995 28.91 17.86 25.96
N THR A 996 28.90 18.53 24.80
CA THR A 996 28.47 17.96 23.50
C THR A 996 29.63 18.03 22.51
N GLU A 997 29.48 17.42 21.33
CA GLU A 997 30.46 17.56 20.24
C GLU A 997 30.70 19.02 19.84
N GLU A 998 29.69 19.88 20.00
CA GLU A 998 29.76 21.32 19.72
C GLU A 998 30.27 22.15 20.93
N GLY A 999 30.78 21.49 21.97
CA GLY A 999 31.26 22.11 23.21
C GLY A 999 30.24 22.11 24.35
N LEU A 1000 30.46 22.96 25.36
CA LEU A 1000 29.60 23.07 26.54
C LEU A 1000 28.24 23.70 26.18
N ARG A 1001 27.15 23.07 26.62
CA ARG A 1001 25.77 23.52 26.38
C ARG A 1001 24.92 23.43 27.63
N ALA A 1002 23.99 24.38 27.78
CA ALA A 1002 22.90 24.24 28.75
C ALA A 1002 21.80 23.38 28.12
N LEU A 1003 21.37 22.32 28.81
CA LEU A 1003 20.36 21.39 28.33
C LEU A 1003 19.20 21.31 29.34
N PRO A 1004 17.92 21.39 28.91
CA PRO A 1004 16.80 21.14 29.79
C PRO A 1004 16.77 19.70 30.31
N LEU A 1005 16.32 19.49 31.56
CA LEU A 1005 16.20 18.15 32.14
C LEU A 1005 15.27 17.23 31.32
N GLU A 1006 14.23 17.80 30.68
CA GLU A 1006 13.35 17.06 29.77
C GLU A 1006 14.10 16.47 28.56
N GLU A 1007 15.13 17.15 28.05
CA GLU A 1007 15.95 16.62 26.94
C GLU A 1007 16.86 15.48 27.40
N LEU A 1008 17.34 15.50 28.65
CA LEU A 1008 18.02 14.34 29.23
C LEU A 1008 17.06 13.13 29.30
N PHE A 1009 15.85 13.31 29.84
CA PHE A 1009 14.84 12.25 29.85
C PHE A 1009 14.52 11.72 28.45
N ARG A 1010 14.34 12.60 27.46
CA ARG A 1010 14.12 12.20 26.06
C ARG A 1010 15.29 11.39 25.49
N THR A 1011 16.52 11.70 25.89
CA THR A 1011 17.71 10.91 25.50
C THR A 1011 17.66 9.50 26.10
N TRP A 1012 17.33 9.37 27.38
CA TRP A 1012 17.10 8.07 28.02
C TRP A 1012 16.00 7.26 27.33
N VAL A 1013 14.86 7.89 27.01
CA VAL A 1013 13.76 7.24 26.27
C VAL A 1013 14.21 6.77 24.88
N ARG A 1014 14.95 7.61 24.13
CA ARG A 1014 15.49 7.25 22.81
C ARG A 1014 16.43 6.04 22.89
N PHE A 1015 17.29 6.01 23.90
CA PHE A 1015 18.22 4.88 24.10
C PHE A 1015 17.48 3.58 24.42
N VAL A 1016 16.49 3.61 25.32
CA VAL A 1016 15.67 2.43 25.62
C VAL A 1016 14.88 1.97 24.39
N TYR A 1017 14.31 2.89 23.61
CA TYR A 1017 13.62 2.56 22.37
C TYR A 1017 14.55 1.99 21.30
N LEU A 1018 15.81 2.43 21.24
CA LEU A 1018 16.83 1.82 20.38
C LEU A 1018 17.07 0.37 20.78
N LEU A 1019 17.30 0.10 22.07
CA LEU A 1019 17.51 -1.27 22.57
C LEU A 1019 16.30 -2.18 22.34
N VAL A 1020 15.09 -1.70 22.60
CA VAL A 1020 13.84 -2.44 22.33
C VAL A 1020 13.68 -2.71 20.83
N GLY A 1021 13.93 -1.72 19.98
CA GLY A 1021 13.87 -1.89 18.53
C GLY A 1021 14.89 -2.90 18.01
N MET A 1022 16.11 -2.88 18.55
CA MET A 1022 17.15 -3.87 18.27
C MET A 1022 16.75 -5.27 18.74
N GLU A 1023 16.18 -5.41 19.94
CA GLU A 1023 15.71 -6.68 20.50
C GLU A 1023 14.62 -7.30 19.62
N ASN A 1024 13.62 -6.50 19.22
CA ASN A 1024 12.53 -6.92 18.36
C ASN A 1024 13.06 -7.41 17.00
N ALA A 1025 13.96 -6.64 16.37
CA ALA A 1025 14.54 -6.99 15.07
C ALA A 1025 15.40 -8.25 15.13
N LEU A 1026 16.25 -8.38 16.16
CA LEU A 1026 17.15 -9.52 16.31
C LEU A 1026 16.38 -10.81 16.67
N THR A 1027 15.32 -10.69 17.48
CA THR A 1027 14.41 -11.81 17.76
C THR A 1027 13.73 -12.30 16.49
N ALA A 1028 13.28 -11.38 15.62
CA ALA A 1028 12.69 -11.73 14.33
C ALA A 1028 13.71 -12.40 13.39
N ASP A 1029 14.96 -11.94 13.38
CA ASP A 1029 16.02 -12.54 12.56
C ASP A 1029 16.32 -13.99 12.98
N TYR A 1030 16.53 -14.22 14.27
CA TYR A 1030 16.81 -15.58 14.78
C TYR A 1030 15.60 -16.53 14.70
N ALA A 1031 14.38 -16.01 14.57
CA ALA A 1031 13.19 -16.84 14.33
C ALA A 1031 13.27 -17.63 13.01
N PHE A 1032 14.13 -17.25 12.06
CA PHE A 1032 14.39 -18.04 10.86
C PHE A 1032 14.86 -19.47 11.16
N THR A 1033 15.54 -19.68 12.30
CA THR A 1033 16.08 -20.99 12.69
C THR A 1033 15.01 -22.03 12.97
N THR A 1034 13.77 -21.61 13.26
CA THR A 1034 12.63 -22.48 13.59
C THR A 1034 11.64 -22.63 12.43
N MET A 1035 11.99 -22.16 11.24
CA MET A 1035 11.17 -22.24 10.02
C MET A 1035 11.70 -23.34 9.09
N ALA A 1036 10.84 -23.99 8.29
CA ALA A 1036 11.33 -24.80 7.17
C ALA A 1036 11.81 -23.88 6.03
N ALA A 1037 13.11 -23.87 5.76
CA ALA A 1037 13.69 -23.03 4.71
C ALA A 1037 13.66 -23.73 3.34
N THR A 1038 13.72 -25.06 3.32
CA THR A 1038 13.68 -25.91 2.12
C THR A 1038 12.64 -27.03 2.25
N ALA A 1039 12.13 -27.56 1.12
CA ALA A 1039 11.19 -28.69 1.16
C ALA A 1039 11.77 -29.91 1.87
N GLY A 1040 10.97 -30.55 2.73
CA GLY A 1040 11.37 -31.75 3.47
C GLY A 1040 12.37 -31.51 4.61
N GLU A 1041 12.58 -30.26 5.01
CA GLU A 1041 13.35 -29.88 6.20
C GLU A 1041 12.49 -29.93 7.46
N ASP A 1042 13.03 -30.48 8.56
CA ASP A 1042 12.42 -30.34 9.88
C ASP A 1042 12.63 -28.89 10.38
N PRO A 1043 11.56 -28.14 10.69
CA PRO A 1043 11.68 -26.77 11.22
C PRO A 1043 12.57 -26.66 12.47
N ALA A 1044 12.67 -27.71 13.31
CA ALA A 1044 13.49 -27.72 14.52
C ALA A 1044 14.99 -27.97 14.26
N GLU A 1045 15.33 -28.49 13.08
CA GLU A 1045 16.70 -28.75 12.67
C GLU A 1045 17.41 -27.43 12.31
N LEU A 1046 18.57 -27.22 12.92
CA LEU A 1046 19.49 -26.17 12.49
C LEU A 1046 20.37 -26.75 11.39
N THR A 1047 20.00 -26.52 10.13
CA THR A 1047 20.74 -26.98 8.95
C THR A 1047 21.93 -26.08 8.63
N PRO A 1048 22.93 -26.54 7.86
CA PRO A 1048 24.03 -25.70 7.40
C PRO A 1048 23.55 -24.39 6.75
N PHE A 1049 22.49 -24.47 5.93
CA PHE A 1049 21.87 -23.31 5.31
C PHE A 1049 21.35 -22.27 6.30
N LYS A 1050 20.76 -22.69 7.43
CA LYS A 1050 20.30 -21.78 8.48
C LYS A 1050 21.45 -21.25 9.32
N ALA A 1051 22.42 -22.12 9.65
CA ALA A 1051 23.54 -21.80 10.51
C ALA A 1051 24.37 -20.62 9.99
N GLN A 1052 24.63 -20.54 8.67
CA GLN A 1052 25.36 -19.40 8.09
C GLN A 1052 24.67 -18.04 8.37
N PHE A 1053 23.33 -18.00 8.40
CA PHE A 1053 22.60 -16.76 8.69
C PHE A 1053 22.67 -16.40 10.16
N VAL A 1054 22.77 -17.38 11.06
CA VAL A 1054 22.99 -17.14 12.49
C VAL A 1054 24.39 -16.58 12.74
N VAL A 1055 25.41 -17.16 12.10
CA VAL A 1055 26.79 -16.64 12.17
C VAL A 1055 26.85 -15.20 11.65
N GLU A 1056 26.18 -14.92 10.53
CA GLU A 1056 26.13 -13.59 9.94
C GLU A 1056 25.31 -12.60 10.79
N ALA A 1057 24.21 -13.03 11.40
CA ALA A 1057 23.44 -12.22 12.34
C ALA A 1057 24.25 -11.88 13.60
N HIS A 1058 25.00 -12.84 14.14
CA HIS A 1058 25.91 -12.62 15.27
C HIS A 1058 27.05 -11.66 14.92
N ARG A 1059 27.69 -11.85 13.75
CA ARG A 1059 28.69 -10.93 13.22
C ARG A 1059 28.14 -9.50 13.17
N ARG A 1060 26.98 -9.33 12.54
CA ARG A 1060 26.30 -8.04 12.42
C ARG A 1060 25.90 -7.46 13.76
N PHE A 1061 25.45 -8.28 14.71
CA PHE A 1061 25.15 -7.85 16.06
C PHE A 1061 26.38 -7.23 16.72
N LEU A 1062 27.55 -7.88 16.63
CA LEU A 1062 28.78 -7.34 17.20
C LEU A 1062 29.18 -6.00 16.58
N VAL A 1063 29.20 -5.90 15.24
CA VAL A 1063 29.77 -4.71 14.56
C VAL A 1063 28.78 -3.58 14.26
N SER A 1064 27.50 -3.89 14.05
CA SER A 1064 26.49 -2.89 13.69
C SER A 1064 25.57 -2.50 14.83
N TYR A 1065 25.38 -3.39 15.81
CA TYR A 1065 24.50 -3.12 16.95
C TYR A 1065 25.35 -2.75 18.15
N LEU A 1066 26.18 -3.68 18.63
CA LEU A 1066 26.91 -3.52 19.88
C LEU A 1066 27.98 -2.42 19.79
N ASP A 1067 28.76 -2.36 18.70
CA ASP A 1067 29.76 -1.30 18.52
C ASP A 1067 29.13 0.09 18.42
N GLY A 1068 28.01 0.25 17.71
CA GLY A 1068 27.28 1.52 17.65
C GLY A 1068 26.71 1.93 19.00
N VAL A 1069 26.09 0.98 19.71
CA VAL A 1069 25.53 1.21 21.04
C VAL A 1069 26.60 1.63 22.04
N LEU A 1070 27.77 0.97 22.06
CA LEU A 1070 28.85 1.29 23.00
C LEU A 1070 29.63 2.54 22.59
N GLY A 1071 29.90 2.71 21.29
CA GLY A 1071 30.73 3.80 20.78
C GLY A 1071 30.03 5.15 20.87
N ASP A 1072 28.78 5.23 20.40
CA ASP A 1072 28.11 6.50 20.15
C ASP A 1072 26.96 6.72 21.14
N ASP A 1073 26.00 5.79 21.20
CA ASP A 1073 24.73 6.00 21.88
C ASP A 1073 24.87 5.98 23.42
N LEU A 1074 25.55 4.97 23.98
CA LEU A 1074 25.75 4.81 25.42
C LEU A 1074 26.78 5.81 25.94
N ARG A 1075 27.81 6.14 25.14
CA ARG A 1075 28.76 7.22 25.44
C ARG A 1075 28.05 8.56 25.57
N THR A 1076 27.17 8.89 24.62
CA THR A 1076 26.36 10.12 24.67
C THR A 1076 25.46 10.12 25.90
N LEU A 1077 24.79 9.00 26.19
CA LEU A 1077 23.94 8.87 27.38
C LEU A 1077 24.74 9.09 28.68
N TRP A 1078 25.95 8.52 28.77
CA TRP A 1078 26.89 8.73 29.88
C TRP A 1078 27.27 10.20 30.04
N GLN A 1079 27.78 10.83 28.98
CA GLN A 1079 28.25 12.22 29.02
C GLN A 1079 27.17 13.19 29.46
N LEU A 1080 25.95 13.04 28.92
CA LEU A 1080 24.82 13.88 29.29
C LEU A 1080 24.37 13.60 30.74
N THR A 1081 24.30 12.33 31.16
CA THR A 1081 23.89 11.98 32.52
C THR A 1081 24.90 12.48 33.56
N ALA A 1082 26.19 12.27 33.32
CA ALA A 1082 27.26 12.73 34.18
C ALA A 1082 27.26 14.26 34.33
N GLY A 1083 27.10 15.01 33.24
CA GLY A 1083 27.03 16.47 33.28
C GLY A 1083 25.86 17.01 34.14
N PHE A 1084 24.76 16.26 34.27
CA PHE A 1084 23.68 16.62 35.18
C PHE A 1084 23.93 16.16 36.62
N CYS A 1085 24.45 14.94 36.81
CA CYS A 1085 24.45 14.28 38.12
C CYS A 1085 25.70 14.49 38.95
N ASP A 1086 26.86 14.68 38.33
CA ASP A 1086 28.13 14.88 39.04
C ASP A 1086 29.10 15.77 38.23
N PRO A 1087 29.24 17.06 38.59
CA PRO A 1087 30.13 17.99 37.88
C PRO A 1087 31.63 17.71 38.10
N HIS A 1088 31.99 16.80 39.01
CA HIS A 1088 33.37 16.43 39.31
C HIS A 1088 33.82 15.12 38.66
N LEU A 1089 32.89 14.40 38.01
CA LEU A 1089 33.16 13.13 37.37
C LEU A 1089 33.95 13.31 36.05
N ASP A 1090 35.06 12.58 35.89
CA ASP A 1090 35.84 12.60 34.65
C ASP A 1090 35.07 11.90 33.53
N LEU A 1091 34.54 12.66 32.58
CA LEU A 1091 33.77 12.13 31.45
C LEU A 1091 34.55 11.12 30.61
N ARG A 1092 35.89 11.15 30.65
CA ARG A 1092 36.77 10.22 29.92
C ARG A 1092 36.86 8.84 30.59
N SER A 1093 36.34 8.67 31.80
CA SER A 1093 36.33 7.38 32.50
C SER A 1093 35.61 6.31 31.68
N TYR A 1094 34.51 6.67 31.01
CA TYR A 1094 33.79 5.76 30.12
C TYR A 1094 34.66 5.22 28.99
N ASP A 1095 35.45 6.10 28.36
CA ASP A 1095 36.36 5.71 27.27
C ASP A 1095 37.49 4.81 27.78
N ALA A 1096 37.99 5.07 28.99
CA ALA A 1096 38.97 4.21 29.64
C ALA A 1096 38.39 2.83 29.97
N ASP A 1097 37.16 2.77 30.50
CA ASP A 1097 36.46 1.53 30.83
C ASP A 1097 36.12 0.71 29.57
N LEU A 1098 35.67 1.37 28.50
CA LEU A 1098 35.41 0.74 27.21
C LEU A 1098 36.69 0.21 26.57
N ALA A 1099 37.79 0.96 26.64
CA ALA A 1099 39.10 0.49 26.18
C ALA A 1099 39.57 -0.73 26.98
N ALA A 1100 39.43 -0.70 28.31
CA ALA A 1100 39.76 -1.83 29.18
C ALA A 1100 38.90 -3.07 28.90
N LEU A 1101 37.60 -2.89 28.61
CA LEU A 1101 36.70 -3.97 28.19
C LEU A 1101 37.12 -4.58 26.84
N THR A 1102 37.49 -3.74 25.88
CA THR A 1102 37.89 -4.15 24.53
C THR A 1102 39.20 -4.92 24.53
N ALA A 1103 40.12 -4.57 25.44
CA ALA A 1103 41.42 -5.23 25.58
C ALA A 1103 41.36 -6.61 26.30
N ARG A 1104 40.20 -7.04 26.80
CA ARG A 1104 40.09 -8.32 27.54
C ARG A 1104 40.24 -9.53 26.61
N PRO A 1105 40.94 -10.60 27.04
CA PRO A 1105 41.08 -11.82 26.24
C PRO A 1105 39.75 -12.45 25.81
N GLU A 1106 38.72 -12.37 26.66
CA GLU A 1106 37.38 -12.87 26.36
C GLU A 1106 36.72 -12.10 25.22
N THR A 1107 36.88 -10.78 25.19
CA THR A 1107 36.36 -9.92 24.11
C THR A 1107 37.04 -10.26 22.78
N THR A 1108 38.37 -10.39 22.80
CA THR A 1108 39.15 -10.80 21.62
C THR A 1108 38.72 -12.17 21.11
N LEU A 1109 38.56 -13.16 22.00
CA LEU A 1109 38.12 -14.50 21.63
C LEU A 1109 36.76 -14.47 20.93
N VAL A 1110 35.73 -13.88 21.55
CA VAL A 1110 34.38 -13.83 20.96
C VAL A 1110 34.38 -13.16 19.60
N ARG A 1111 35.12 -12.05 19.44
CA ARG A 1111 35.17 -11.31 18.17
C ARG A 1111 35.88 -12.07 17.06
N THR A 1112 36.93 -12.80 17.38
CA THR A 1112 37.72 -13.56 16.40
C THR A 1112 37.10 -14.93 16.08
N THR A 1113 36.28 -15.47 16.99
CA THR A 1113 35.62 -16.78 16.81
C THR A 1113 34.77 -16.85 15.55
N VAL A 1114 34.16 -15.75 15.11
CA VAL A 1114 33.34 -15.71 13.88
C VAL A 1114 34.10 -16.26 12.67
N SER A 1115 35.40 -15.99 12.56
CA SER A 1115 36.26 -16.51 11.50
C SER A 1115 36.60 -17.99 11.70
N ALA A 1116 36.85 -18.40 12.94
CA ALA A 1116 37.20 -19.78 13.31
C ALA A 1116 36.04 -20.77 13.15
N VAL A 1117 34.77 -20.31 13.24
CA VAL A 1117 33.57 -21.17 13.09
C VAL A 1117 33.57 -21.94 11.76
N ARG A 1118 34.20 -21.40 10.70
CA ARG A 1118 34.25 -22.03 9.37
C ARG A 1118 35.04 -23.33 9.33
N GLU A 1119 36.00 -23.49 10.23
CA GLU A 1119 36.91 -24.64 10.29
C GLU A 1119 36.41 -25.75 11.22
N LEU A 1120 35.26 -25.54 11.88
CA LEU A 1120 34.68 -26.48 12.83
C LEU A 1120 33.78 -27.51 12.12
N ASP A 1121 33.65 -28.69 12.72
CA ASP A 1121 32.60 -29.62 12.32
C ASP A 1121 31.21 -29.05 12.65
N PHE A 1122 30.21 -29.49 11.90
CA PHE A 1122 28.89 -28.88 11.95
C PHE A 1122 28.20 -29.01 13.32
N THR A 1123 28.52 -30.04 14.12
CA THR A 1123 27.91 -30.21 15.45
C THR A 1123 28.33 -29.09 16.40
N ARG A 1124 29.61 -28.73 16.35
CA ARG A 1124 30.17 -27.60 17.11
C ARG A 1124 29.61 -26.27 16.60
N VAL A 1125 29.53 -26.08 15.27
CA VAL A 1125 28.93 -24.90 14.65
C VAL A 1125 27.48 -24.70 15.12
N ALA A 1126 26.67 -25.76 15.08
CA ALA A 1126 25.28 -25.71 15.50
C ALA A 1126 25.13 -25.35 16.98
N THR A 1127 26.02 -25.88 17.84
CA THR A 1127 26.05 -25.55 19.27
C THR A 1127 26.37 -24.07 19.50
N LEU A 1128 27.40 -23.53 18.83
CA LEU A 1128 27.74 -22.11 18.92
C LEU A 1128 26.63 -21.21 18.38
N CYS A 1129 26.01 -21.57 17.24
CA CYS A 1129 24.90 -20.81 16.68
C CYS A 1129 23.72 -20.67 17.66
N ARG A 1130 23.34 -21.76 18.35
CA ARG A 1130 22.30 -21.70 19.39
C ARG A 1130 22.72 -20.80 20.56
N ALA A 1131 23.99 -20.83 20.95
CA ALA A 1131 24.53 -19.95 21.98
C ALA A 1131 24.48 -18.47 21.55
N TYR A 1132 24.90 -18.14 20.32
CA TYR A 1132 24.84 -16.77 19.78
C TYR A 1132 23.41 -16.24 19.76
N ALA A 1133 22.48 -17.00 19.15
CA ALA A 1133 21.08 -16.59 19.06
C ALA A 1133 20.45 -16.30 20.44
N HIS A 1134 20.76 -17.12 21.44
CA HIS A 1134 20.28 -16.91 22.80
C HIS A 1134 20.95 -15.72 23.48
N HIS A 1135 22.27 -15.63 23.45
CA HIS A 1135 23.03 -14.67 24.24
C HIS A 1135 23.02 -13.26 23.67
N ASP A 1136 22.88 -13.09 22.36
CA ASP A 1136 22.80 -11.76 21.73
C ASP A 1136 21.50 -11.05 22.12
N VAL A 1137 20.36 -11.75 22.00
CA VAL A 1137 19.04 -11.23 22.44
C VAL A 1137 19.05 -11.01 23.96
N ARG A 1138 19.66 -11.92 24.73
CA ARG A 1138 19.80 -11.76 26.17
C ARG A 1138 20.61 -10.52 26.54
N LEU A 1139 21.69 -10.19 25.83
CA LEU A 1139 22.45 -8.98 26.11
C LEU A 1139 21.59 -7.72 25.96
N LEU A 1140 20.77 -7.64 24.89
CA LEU A 1140 19.85 -6.51 24.72
C LEU A 1140 18.83 -6.40 25.85
N ARG A 1141 18.35 -7.54 26.38
CA ARG A 1141 17.48 -7.57 27.56
C ARG A 1141 18.20 -7.13 28.83
N ASP A 1142 19.43 -7.60 29.05
CA ASP A 1142 20.26 -7.22 30.20
C ASP A 1142 20.55 -5.70 30.16
N LEU A 1143 20.92 -5.14 28.99
CA LEU A 1143 21.11 -3.71 28.77
C LEU A 1143 19.83 -2.91 28.99
N LYS A 1144 18.71 -3.38 28.44
CA LYS A 1144 17.40 -2.76 28.62
C LYS A 1144 17.02 -2.72 30.10
N ALA A 1145 17.22 -3.81 30.83
CA ALA A 1145 16.92 -3.90 32.25
C ALA A 1145 17.74 -2.89 33.08
N ALA A 1146 19.05 -2.77 32.82
CA ALA A 1146 19.92 -1.80 33.50
C ALA A 1146 19.43 -0.35 33.31
N VAL A 1147 19.14 0.05 32.06
CA VAL A 1147 18.75 1.43 31.74
C VAL A 1147 17.29 1.73 32.15
N LEU A 1148 16.41 0.73 32.20
CA LEU A 1148 15.04 0.93 32.67
C LEU A 1148 14.96 1.40 34.13
N GLU A 1149 15.95 1.07 34.94
CA GLU A 1149 16.01 1.56 36.33
C GLU A 1149 16.23 3.08 36.39
N GLY A 1150 17.04 3.62 35.48
CA GLY A 1150 17.19 5.07 35.36
C GLY A 1150 15.92 5.77 34.85
N LEU A 1151 15.20 5.18 33.90
CA LEU A 1151 13.88 5.72 33.49
C LEU A 1151 12.88 5.75 34.64
N ARG A 1152 12.84 4.70 35.48
CA ARG A 1152 12.00 4.69 36.68
C ARG A 1152 12.37 5.80 37.67
N ALA A 1153 13.64 6.16 37.77
CA ALA A 1153 14.07 7.29 38.59
C ALA A 1153 13.48 8.61 38.08
N PHE A 1154 13.50 8.86 36.77
CA PHE A 1154 12.82 10.02 36.16
C PHE A 1154 11.32 9.99 36.44
N GLU A 1155 10.69 8.83 36.26
CA GLU A 1155 9.25 8.64 36.46
C GLU A 1155 8.82 8.85 37.92
N THR A 1156 9.68 8.50 38.89
CA THR A 1156 9.39 8.60 40.32
C THR A 1156 9.67 9.99 40.89
N HIS A 1157 10.75 10.63 40.44
CA HIS A 1157 11.27 11.86 41.06
C HIS A 1157 11.08 13.12 40.19
N GLU A 1158 10.72 12.97 38.92
CA GLU A 1158 10.42 14.05 37.97
C GLU A 1158 11.46 15.19 38.02
N ALA A 1159 11.07 16.40 38.41
CA ALA A 1159 11.95 17.58 38.48
C ALA A 1159 13.12 17.46 39.48
N ASP A 1160 13.02 16.57 40.47
CA ASP A 1160 14.04 16.38 41.53
C ASP A 1160 14.91 15.13 41.29
N VAL A 1161 14.84 14.52 40.11
CA VAL A 1161 15.53 13.25 39.81
C VAL A 1161 17.05 13.35 39.98
N VAL A 1162 17.65 14.49 39.66
CA VAL A 1162 19.09 14.69 39.75
C VAL A 1162 19.52 14.68 41.22
N GLU A 1163 18.83 15.44 42.06
CA GLU A 1163 19.13 15.58 43.48
C GLU A 1163 18.83 14.31 44.28
N ARG A 1164 17.77 13.57 43.92
CA ARG A 1164 17.30 12.40 44.68
C ARG A 1164 17.81 11.07 44.14
N ALA A 1165 18.13 10.99 42.85
CA ALA A 1165 18.45 9.74 42.18
C ALA A 1165 19.57 9.87 41.13
N GLY A 1166 20.39 10.94 41.18
CA GLY A 1166 21.53 11.10 40.27
C GLY A 1166 22.52 9.93 40.32
N ALA A 1167 22.78 9.38 41.52
CA ALA A 1167 23.61 8.18 41.68
C ALA A 1167 22.98 6.95 40.98
N THR A 1168 21.65 6.80 41.04
CA THR A 1168 20.94 5.73 40.33
C THR A 1168 21.08 5.88 38.82
N LEU A 1169 20.98 7.09 38.29
CA LEU A 1169 21.16 7.36 36.86
C LEU A 1169 22.58 7.00 36.39
N LEU A 1170 23.61 7.41 37.15
CA LEU A 1170 25.00 7.07 36.87
C LEU A 1170 25.26 5.57 36.92
N ASN A 1171 24.75 4.90 37.97
CA ASN A 1171 24.90 3.46 38.16
C ASN A 1171 24.23 2.67 37.02
N ALA A 1172 23.03 3.07 36.59
CA ALA A 1172 22.31 2.39 35.51
C ALA A 1172 23.10 2.40 34.18
N VAL A 1173 23.83 3.49 33.87
CA VAL A 1173 24.71 3.55 32.70
C VAL A 1173 25.97 2.70 32.91
N GLY A 1174 26.56 2.70 34.12
CA GLY A 1174 27.71 1.86 34.46
C GLY A 1174 27.41 0.36 34.40
N GLU A 1175 26.25 -0.06 34.90
CA GLU A 1175 25.77 -1.45 34.85
C GLU A 1175 25.63 -1.97 33.41
N ALA A 1176 25.33 -1.09 32.45
CA ALA A 1176 25.26 -1.47 31.04
C ALA A 1176 26.61 -2.00 30.51
N LEU A 1177 27.74 -1.37 30.85
CA LEU A 1177 29.08 -1.89 30.52
C LEU A 1177 29.36 -3.23 31.24
N GLY A 1178 28.87 -3.36 32.49
CA GLY A 1178 28.93 -4.61 33.24
C GLY A 1178 28.19 -5.77 32.56
N ALA A 1179 27.01 -5.50 31.99
CA ALA A 1179 26.24 -6.49 31.22
C ALA A 1179 26.99 -6.97 29.97
N VAL A 1180 27.65 -6.05 29.25
CA VAL A 1180 28.49 -6.39 28.08
C VAL A 1180 29.69 -7.24 28.50
N ALA A 1181 30.37 -6.89 29.59
CA ALA A 1181 31.48 -7.69 30.13
C ALA A 1181 31.03 -9.11 30.52
N ALA A 1182 29.84 -9.25 31.10
CA ALA A 1182 29.26 -10.56 31.42
C ALA A 1182 28.91 -11.36 30.16
N TYR A 1183 28.40 -10.70 29.11
CA TYR A 1183 28.15 -11.32 27.82
C TYR A 1183 29.42 -11.90 27.19
N TYR A 1184 30.50 -11.11 27.08
CA TYR A 1184 31.75 -11.60 26.50
C TYR A 1184 32.34 -12.77 27.28
N ARG A 1185 32.32 -12.72 28.63
CA ARG A 1185 32.78 -13.86 29.45
C ARG A 1185 31.97 -15.13 29.17
N ARG A 1186 30.64 -15.05 29.19
CA ARG A 1186 29.76 -16.21 28.94
C ARG A 1186 30.01 -16.83 27.57
N LEU A 1187 30.07 -16.00 26.51
CA LEU A 1187 30.32 -16.50 25.17
C LEU A 1187 31.75 -17.04 25.00
N ALA A 1188 32.75 -16.42 25.63
CA ALA A 1188 34.11 -16.93 25.62
C ALA A 1188 34.19 -18.32 26.28
N ASP A 1189 33.52 -18.54 27.41
CA ASP A 1189 33.49 -19.84 28.08
C ASP A 1189 32.81 -20.91 27.23
N LEU A 1190 31.67 -20.59 26.61
CA LEU A 1190 30.98 -21.49 25.68
C LEU A 1190 31.83 -21.79 24.45
N THR A 1191 32.55 -20.80 23.93
CA THR A 1191 33.47 -20.93 22.81
C THR A 1191 34.63 -21.87 23.14
N ARG A 1192 35.27 -21.69 24.30
CA ARG A 1192 36.34 -22.57 24.80
C ARG A 1192 35.84 -24.01 25.02
N ALA A 1193 34.61 -24.17 25.51
CA ALA A 1193 34.01 -25.49 25.68
C ALA A 1193 33.81 -26.22 24.34
N GLN A 1194 33.72 -25.48 23.23
CA GLN A 1194 33.76 -26.03 21.88
C GLN A 1194 35.18 -26.17 21.33
N GLY A 1195 36.23 -26.05 22.14
CA GLY A 1195 37.63 -26.29 21.72
C GLY A 1195 38.21 -25.24 20.78
N VAL A 1196 37.69 -24.01 20.81
CA VAL A 1196 38.27 -22.87 20.08
C VAL A 1196 39.10 -22.02 21.06
N THR A 1197 40.37 -21.84 20.76
CA THR A 1197 41.31 -21.03 21.56
C THR A 1197 41.65 -19.72 20.84
N PRO A 1198 42.23 -18.73 21.55
CA PRO A 1198 42.68 -17.49 20.91
C PRO A 1198 43.70 -17.70 19.78
N ASP A 1199 44.46 -18.79 19.78
CA ASP A 1199 45.46 -19.11 18.77
C ASP A 1199 44.85 -19.70 17.48
N ASP A 1200 43.65 -20.30 17.59
CA ASP A 1200 42.90 -20.86 16.45
C ASP A 1200 42.20 -19.78 15.60
N ALA A 1201 42.12 -18.56 16.13
CA ALA A 1201 41.40 -17.46 15.53
C ALA A 1201 42.39 -16.44 14.96
N ALA A 1202 42.48 -16.35 13.63
CA ALA A 1202 43.29 -15.32 12.98
C ALA A 1202 42.89 -13.92 13.51
N PRO A 1203 43.83 -12.98 13.68
CA PRO A 1203 43.55 -11.60 14.11
C PRO A 1203 42.84 -10.77 13.01
N ASP A 1204 42.05 -11.42 12.16
CA ASP A 1204 41.24 -10.75 11.16
C ASP A 1204 40.17 -9.95 11.88
N THR A 1205 40.21 -8.63 11.67
CA THR A 1205 39.14 -7.75 12.10
C THR A 1205 37.83 -8.25 11.50
N ILE A 1206 36.78 -8.34 12.31
CA ILE A 1206 35.44 -8.61 11.78
C ILE A 1206 35.20 -7.56 10.70
N PRO A 1207 34.98 -7.95 9.43
CA PRO A 1207 34.78 -6.98 8.37
C PRO A 1207 33.63 -6.04 8.74
N PRO A 1208 33.65 -4.77 8.31
CA PRO A 1208 32.49 -3.90 8.50
C PRO A 1208 31.23 -4.56 7.94
N ASP A 1209 30.06 -4.22 8.48
CA ASP A 1209 28.81 -4.78 7.97
C ASP A 1209 28.59 -4.35 6.52
N ARG A 1210 28.65 -5.33 5.62
CA ARG A 1210 28.31 -5.21 4.19
C ARG A 1210 26.97 -5.88 3.87
N GLY A 1211 26.28 -6.41 4.89
CA GLY A 1211 25.05 -7.17 4.78
C GLY A 1211 25.22 -8.53 4.14
N ILE A 1212 24.08 -9.21 3.94
CA ILE A 1212 24.00 -10.31 2.99
C ILE A 1212 24.30 -9.73 1.60
N PRO A 1213 25.36 -10.18 0.90
CA PRO A 1213 25.79 -9.58 -0.36
C PRO A 1213 24.71 -9.57 -1.43
N GLY A 1214 24.72 -8.47 -2.18
CA GLY A 1214 23.63 -8.08 -3.07
C GLY A 1214 24.09 -7.48 -4.40
N HIS A 1215 25.35 -7.64 -4.78
CA HIS A 1215 25.88 -7.17 -6.06
C HIS A 1215 26.83 -8.21 -6.61
N GLY A 1216 26.66 -8.58 -7.88
CA GLY A 1216 27.67 -9.39 -8.56
C GLY A 1216 28.73 -8.52 -9.24
N GLY A 1217 29.86 -9.15 -9.53
CA GLY A 1217 31.05 -8.49 -10.02
C GLY A 1217 30.99 -8.11 -11.51
N PRO A 1218 32.01 -7.40 -12.01
CA PRO A 1218 32.16 -7.16 -13.44
C PRO A 1218 32.28 -8.48 -14.21
N LEU A 1219 31.77 -8.52 -15.43
CA LEU A 1219 31.97 -9.62 -16.36
C LEU A 1219 33.48 -9.88 -16.50
N PRO A 1220 33.98 -11.13 -16.37
CA PRO A 1220 35.22 -11.48 -17.04
C PRO A 1220 34.92 -11.39 -18.54
N VAL A 1221 35.43 -10.32 -19.17
CA VAL A 1221 35.34 -10.10 -20.62
C VAL A 1221 36.15 -11.17 -21.34
#